data_AF-A0A2E7MLB9-F1
#
_entry.id   AF-A0A2E7MLB9-F1
#
_cell.length_a   1.000
_cell.length_b   1.000
_cell.length_c   1.000
_cell.angle_alpha   90.00
_cell.angle_beta   90.00
_cell.angle_gamma   90.00
#
_symmetry.space_group_name_H-M   'P 1'
#
loop_
_entity.id
_entity.type
_entity.pdbx_description
1 polymer ?
#
loop_
_entity_poly.entity_id
_entity_poly.type
_entity_poly.pdbx_seq_one_letter_code
_entity_poly.pdbx_strand_id
1 'polypeptide(L)'
;MEGPEGQKLTAGLGILEHFTVRDGLPDMKIESIFEDRRGVLWFGTHDRGVVRYEGNDFKSFSRRDGLAGDGVYSIIEDGSENLWFATNQGLTRYDGVEFVAIDPDEESYGFLWGSCRDHEGSLWFGLERRPGYPPALCRWDGGKLDLVDLVDSVREQGQSIHQIVVDPQGELWCGGDGLYRGAAGAFREVEEFSQLPGQIYNLFAFANGALWVCAEDALYIYDSGVVTKVEEAGAYQIQAVVEGCANVIWATTYEGQLLCFSEDGHSLIREMDATCWKGLCLDQVGRLWIGTYGKGLYCYDTMRIQIFQKFQGLPSSLVTCLSSNGSGDLWVGTKNGLVLYDGDSCRPLQGAGALEQSEVTALLFDNKGCLWIGTMAGQLYAYKANQLELVMTITDPEGITITDLAQDSTGKIWFGFRHGTGFGFYEEEEGVKLFRSETGDAYPSKVGALLVDRQGDVWLGSGSPGSWNGLCRYNGSTFAAVDGVSGSSILSMYEDLDGGLWIGTSEGLIYYDGSYFRNFTQANGLPCEIVTTITQIGDGTLWIGTEGGGICCYDGKVFQVIQIPGDPARNVIHQIYQDSGGRIWFATEGGLIQYSPRQVIPEVAILAVVADRTYTSPLEVQFPTTVGRISFSFAGKSPTELSSYLIYRYRLYGHEQEWQQTNQMQVEYLQLEPGEYTFSVQAVDRDLNYSEAVQVKLGVTEDPRIEALNEALQSGGPAKGEFIGESAALKEVKTQIQEVAWTDFTVLVLGETGTGKGLAARAVHELSNRKNKPFIHVNCGALPRELVDSELFGHERGAFTGAVSRRLGRFELADGGTIFLDEIGDLPLESQTRLLRVLQDRCFERVGGAQTIFIDVRVVAATNRDLVEAVREESFRAELYYRLNVFPIQIPPLRKRREDVALLAAYFVRQFAAHLHQIPPMLSSECLHLLRSYDWPGNVRELEHTLQRAVILAKEGEVKAEHIGVGPGILDTAEDQDAPILTLEEYERRYLARILKHTEGVIHGQRGAAVLLGMKPTTLRSRLERLGLKKSAGITS
;
A
#
# COMPACT_ATOMS: atom_id res chain seq x y z
N MET A 1 13.18 -38.66 43.16
CA MET A 1 12.45 -37.41 42.87
C MET A 1 13.49 -36.32 42.92
N GLU A 2 13.98 -36.00 41.73
CA GLU A 2 15.09 -35.09 41.47
C GLU A 2 14.72 -33.66 41.90
N GLY A 3 15.70 -32.93 42.44
CA GLY A 3 15.53 -31.60 43.00
C GLY A 3 15.58 -30.48 41.94
N PRO A 4 15.13 -29.26 42.29
CA PRO A 4 15.21 -28.10 41.41
C PRO A 4 16.50 -27.32 41.71
N GLU A 5 17.44 -27.29 40.77
CA GLU A 5 18.54 -26.32 40.76
C GLU A 5 18.70 -25.74 39.35
N GLY A 6 18.65 -24.40 39.24
CA GLY A 6 19.21 -23.67 38.11
C GLY A 6 18.30 -22.81 37.22
N GLN A 7 17.16 -22.31 37.69
CA GLN A 7 16.43 -21.25 36.98
C GLN A 7 17.21 -19.93 37.00
N LYS A 8 17.90 -19.60 35.91
CA LYS A 8 18.30 -18.22 35.55
C LYS A 8 17.51 -17.81 34.30
N LEU A 9 16.31 -17.27 34.52
CA LEU A 9 15.52 -16.62 33.47
C LEU A 9 15.80 -15.11 33.57
N THR A 10 16.86 -14.65 32.89
CA THR A 10 17.54 -13.36 33.17
C THR A 10 17.43 -12.29 32.08
N ALA A 11 16.47 -12.36 31.16
CA ALA A 11 16.10 -11.24 30.29
C ALA A 11 14.66 -11.43 29.77
N GLY A 12 13.97 -10.35 29.39
CA GLY A 12 12.65 -10.43 28.76
C GLY A 12 12.70 -11.18 27.42
N LEU A 13 11.58 -11.78 27.00
CA LEU A 13 11.53 -12.49 25.71
C LEU A 13 11.38 -11.48 24.58
N GLY A 14 12.28 -11.52 23.61
CA GLY A 14 12.14 -10.84 22.32
C GLY A 14 11.03 -11.46 21.47
N ILE A 15 10.62 -10.73 20.43
CA ILE A 15 9.64 -11.22 19.46
C ILE A 15 10.33 -12.11 18.44
N LEU A 16 9.77 -13.30 18.22
CA LEU A 16 10.19 -14.19 17.15
C LEU A 16 9.18 -14.13 15.99
N GLU A 17 9.57 -13.52 14.88
CA GLU A 17 8.85 -13.58 13.61
C GLU A 17 9.27 -14.82 12.81
N HIS A 18 8.37 -15.35 12.00
CA HIS A 18 8.58 -16.58 11.24
C HIS A 18 8.19 -16.38 9.77
N PHE A 19 9.16 -16.55 8.86
CA PHE A 19 8.99 -16.40 7.42
C PHE A 19 9.11 -17.75 6.73
N THR A 20 8.16 -18.00 5.82
CA THR A 20 7.97 -19.26 5.10
C THR A 20 7.78 -19.02 3.61
N VAL A 21 7.52 -20.09 2.85
CA VAL A 21 7.18 -19.99 1.41
C VAL A 21 5.93 -19.15 1.17
N ARG A 22 5.03 -19.02 2.16
CA ARG A 22 3.85 -18.16 2.05
C ARG A 22 4.21 -16.68 2.01
N ASP A 23 5.35 -16.32 2.57
CA ASP A 23 5.83 -14.95 2.69
C ASP A 23 6.74 -14.56 1.52
N GLY A 24 7.01 -15.49 0.58
CA GLY A 24 7.80 -15.25 -0.64
C GLY A 24 9.12 -16.03 -0.71
N LEU A 25 9.53 -16.73 0.35
CA LEU A 25 10.75 -17.55 0.32
C LEU A 25 10.65 -18.69 -0.71
N PRO A 26 11.65 -18.88 -1.58
CA PRO A 26 11.62 -19.94 -2.58
C PRO A 26 11.94 -21.34 -2.01
N ASP A 27 12.55 -21.40 -0.83
CA ASP A 27 12.89 -22.63 -0.11
C ASP A 27 12.75 -22.41 1.41
N MET A 28 12.50 -23.49 2.15
CA MET A 28 12.50 -23.51 3.61
C MET A 28 13.83 -24.00 4.20
N LYS A 29 14.82 -24.30 3.35
CA LYS A 29 16.17 -24.69 3.75
C LYS A 29 17.15 -23.54 3.53
N ILE A 30 17.54 -22.89 4.62
CA ILE A 30 18.44 -21.75 4.61
C ILE A 30 19.84 -22.19 5.04
N GLU A 31 20.82 -21.96 4.18
CA GLU A 31 22.21 -22.40 4.36
C GLU A 31 23.10 -21.29 4.92
N SER A 32 22.90 -20.06 4.44
CA SER A 32 23.71 -18.90 4.82
C SER A 32 22.86 -17.63 4.90
N ILE A 33 23.26 -16.72 5.78
CA ILE A 33 22.64 -15.40 5.94
C ILE A 33 23.75 -14.36 6.01
N PHE A 34 23.62 -13.29 5.25
CA PHE A 34 24.60 -12.21 5.21
C PHE A 34 23.90 -10.87 5.02
N GLU A 35 24.35 -9.85 5.74
CA GLU A 35 23.93 -8.46 5.52
C GLU A 35 25.09 -7.70 4.87
N ASP A 36 24.82 -7.04 3.75
CA ASP A 36 25.82 -6.21 3.09
C ASP A 36 26.00 -4.84 3.78
N ARG A 37 27.03 -4.10 3.41
CA ARG A 37 27.30 -2.75 3.94
C ARG A 37 26.17 -1.75 3.74
N ARG A 38 25.22 -2.02 2.84
CA ARG A 38 24.05 -1.17 2.58
C ARG A 38 22.86 -1.56 3.44
N GLY A 39 23.01 -2.58 4.31
CA GLY A 39 21.95 -3.06 5.19
C GLY A 39 20.96 -3.99 4.49
N VAL A 40 21.30 -4.54 3.32
CA VAL A 40 20.45 -5.48 2.60
C VAL A 40 20.79 -6.90 3.04
N LEU A 41 19.77 -7.66 3.41
CA LEU A 41 19.91 -9.06 3.80
C LEU A 41 19.85 -9.99 2.60
N TRP A 42 20.74 -10.96 2.60
CA TRP A 42 20.88 -12.00 1.59
C TRP A 42 20.86 -13.38 2.26
N PHE A 43 20.07 -14.29 1.70
CA PHE A 43 19.89 -15.64 2.21
C PHE A 43 20.26 -16.66 1.13
N GLY A 44 21.29 -17.46 1.40
CA GLY A 44 21.62 -18.61 0.58
C GLY A 44 20.69 -19.76 0.88
N THR A 45 20.14 -20.40 -0.16
CA THR A 45 19.26 -21.57 -0.02
C THR A 45 19.96 -22.84 -0.48
N HIS A 46 19.45 -24.00 -0.07
CA HIS A 46 20.06 -25.29 -0.38
C HIS A 46 20.04 -25.63 -1.89
N ASP A 47 18.94 -25.36 -2.59
CA ASP A 47 18.74 -25.75 -4.00
C ASP A 47 17.94 -24.72 -4.85
N ARG A 48 17.66 -23.53 -4.32
CA ARG A 48 16.79 -22.53 -4.98
C ARG A 48 17.46 -21.17 -5.20
N GLY A 49 18.78 -21.15 -5.16
CA GLY A 49 19.65 -20.00 -5.39
C GLY A 49 19.79 -19.10 -4.16
N VAL A 50 19.95 -17.81 -4.41
CA VAL A 50 20.06 -16.79 -3.36
C VAL A 50 18.81 -15.91 -3.33
N VAL A 51 18.46 -15.45 -2.15
CA VAL A 51 17.32 -14.57 -1.91
C VAL A 51 17.81 -13.26 -1.35
N ARG A 52 17.37 -12.15 -1.94
CA ARG A 52 17.55 -10.81 -1.39
C ARG A 52 16.27 -10.38 -0.68
N TYR A 53 16.41 -9.92 0.56
CA TYR A 53 15.32 -9.33 1.32
C TYR A 53 15.25 -7.83 1.09
N GLU A 54 14.12 -7.33 0.63
CA GLU A 54 13.91 -5.89 0.41
C GLU A 54 13.03 -5.24 1.48
N GLY A 55 13.03 -5.79 2.70
CA GLY A 55 12.22 -5.34 3.82
C GLY A 55 10.78 -5.86 3.79
N ASN A 56 10.24 -6.16 2.60
CA ASN A 56 8.86 -6.62 2.40
C ASN A 56 8.69 -7.82 1.46
N ASP A 57 9.71 -8.09 0.66
CA ASP A 57 9.64 -9.09 -0.40
C ASP A 57 10.96 -9.84 -0.47
N PHE A 58 10.86 -11.10 -0.87
CA PHE A 58 11.96 -12.02 -1.06
C PHE A 58 12.20 -12.16 -2.55
N LYS A 59 13.20 -11.45 -3.07
CA LYS A 59 13.58 -11.56 -4.47
C LYS A 59 14.58 -12.69 -4.65
N SER A 60 14.18 -13.74 -5.34
CA SER A 60 15.04 -14.90 -5.61
C SER A 60 15.84 -14.72 -6.91
N PHE A 61 17.07 -15.24 -6.89
CA PHE A 61 17.98 -15.32 -8.02
C PHE A 61 18.52 -16.74 -8.10
N SER A 62 18.61 -17.27 -9.31
CA SER A 62 18.99 -18.64 -9.61
C SER A 62 20.07 -18.67 -10.70
N ARG A 63 20.45 -19.85 -11.18
CA ARG A 63 21.28 -19.99 -12.38
C ARG A 63 20.73 -19.27 -13.61
N ARG A 64 19.40 -19.11 -13.69
CA ARG A 64 18.77 -18.38 -14.80
C ARG A 64 19.13 -16.89 -14.79
N ASP A 65 19.55 -16.38 -13.65
CA ASP A 65 19.88 -14.98 -13.40
C ASP A 65 21.40 -14.72 -13.41
N GLY A 66 22.21 -15.77 -13.58
CA GLY A 66 23.68 -15.68 -13.70
C GLY A 66 24.46 -16.32 -12.55
N LEU A 67 23.80 -16.94 -11.56
CA LEU A 67 24.51 -17.74 -10.55
C LEU A 67 25.18 -18.98 -11.17
N ALA A 68 26.35 -19.36 -10.64
CA ALA A 68 27.03 -20.60 -11.02
C ALA A 68 26.26 -21.85 -10.54
N GLY A 69 25.68 -21.78 -9.34
CA GLY A 69 24.96 -22.88 -8.69
C GLY A 69 23.68 -22.41 -7.99
N ASP A 70 22.71 -23.31 -7.81
CA ASP A 70 21.47 -23.02 -7.08
C ASP A 70 21.58 -23.39 -5.58
N GLY A 71 22.64 -24.08 -5.16
CA GLY A 71 22.96 -24.23 -3.74
C GLY A 71 23.98 -23.18 -3.32
N VAL A 72 23.60 -22.29 -2.41
CA VAL A 72 24.42 -21.13 -2.00
C VAL A 72 24.79 -21.28 -0.52
N TYR A 73 26.05 -21.62 -0.27
CA TYR A 73 26.52 -22.06 1.05
C TYR A 73 27.27 -20.98 1.82
N SER A 74 27.81 -19.98 1.14
CA SER A 74 28.50 -18.84 1.76
C SER A 74 28.30 -17.57 0.95
N ILE A 75 28.21 -16.44 1.64
CA ILE A 75 28.06 -15.11 1.05
C ILE A 75 29.04 -14.17 1.75
N ILE A 76 29.79 -13.38 0.98
CA ILE A 76 30.74 -12.39 1.52
C ILE A 76 30.84 -11.16 0.63
N GLU A 77 31.18 -10.02 1.23
CA GLU A 77 31.40 -8.75 0.53
C GLU A 77 32.88 -8.35 0.46
N ASP A 78 33.34 -7.95 -0.72
CA ASP A 78 34.71 -7.47 -0.92
C ASP A 78 34.92 -5.98 -0.56
N GLY A 79 36.15 -5.48 -0.74
CA GLY A 79 36.46 -4.08 -0.45
C GLY A 79 35.79 -3.06 -1.37
N SER A 80 35.30 -3.50 -2.53
CA SER A 80 34.67 -2.68 -3.58
C SER A 80 33.14 -2.82 -3.60
N GLU A 81 32.54 -3.35 -2.53
CA GLU A 81 31.10 -3.57 -2.40
C GLU A 81 30.52 -4.61 -3.38
N ASN A 82 31.34 -5.51 -3.94
CA ASN A 82 30.81 -6.66 -4.67
C ASN A 82 30.50 -7.80 -3.70
N LEU A 83 29.38 -8.48 -3.94
CA LEU A 83 29.01 -9.70 -3.23
C LEU A 83 29.51 -10.93 -3.96
N TRP A 84 29.95 -11.90 -3.19
CA TRP A 84 30.51 -13.16 -3.65
C TRP A 84 29.71 -14.32 -3.08
N PHE A 85 29.21 -15.18 -3.95
CA PHE A 85 28.36 -16.32 -3.62
C PHE A 85 29.12 -17.61 -3.92
N ALA A 86 29.48 -18.33 -2.86
CA ALA A 86 30.08 -19.65 -2.95
C ALA A 86 28.95 -20.68 -3.18
N THR A 87 28.95 -21.32 -4.35
CA THR A 87 27.86 -22.21 -4.76
C THR A 87 28.32 -23.65 -4.97
N ASN A 88 27.36 -24.57 -5.05
CA ASN A 88 27.61 -25.98 -5.36
C ASN A 88 28.22 -26.24 -6.75
N GLN A 89 28.29 -25.24 -7.64
CA GLN A 89 28.84 -25.38 -9.00
C GLN A 89 29.77 -24.25 -9.42
N GLY A 90 30.29 -23.47 -8.47
CA GLY A 90 31.22 -22.40 -8.79
C GLY A 90 31.11 -21.18 -7.88
N LEU A 91 31.94 -20.19 -8.18
CA LEU A 91 31.92 -18.90 -7.51
C LEU A 91 31.24 -17.85 -8.40
N THR A 92 30.32 -17.08 -7.81
CA THR A 92 29.64 -15.98 -8.52
C THR A 92 29.92 -14.65 -7.85
N ARG A 93 30.20 -13.61 -8.63
CA ARG A 93 30.30 -12.22 -8.17
C ARG A 93 29.07 -11.43 -8.59
N TYR A 94 28.56 -10.56 -7.73
CA TYR A 94 27.52 -9.58 -8.03
C TYR A 94 28.04 -8.17 -7.73
N ASP A 95 28.01 -7.31 -8.74
CA ASP A 95 28.51 -5.93 -8.67
C ASP A 95 27.42 -4.88 -8.34
N GLY A 96 26.24 -5.35 -7.93
CA GLY A 96 25.05 -4.52 -7.75
C GLY A 96 24.17 -4.44 -9.01
N VAL A 97 24.63 -4.91 -10.16
CA VAL A 97 23.88 -4.89 -11.42
C VAL A 97 23.65 -6.31 -11.94
N GLU A 98 24.70 -7.12 -12.05
CA GLU A 98 24.63 -8.45 -12.67
C GLU A 98 25.42 -9.52 -11.91
N PHE A 99 24.98 -10.77 -12.04
CA PHE A 99 25.69 -11.94 -11.52
C PHE A 99 26.65 -12.46 -12.59
N VAL A 100 27.93 -12.54 -12.25
CA VAL A 100 29.01 -13.01 -13.12
C VAL A 100 29.66 -14.23 -12.48
N ALA A 101 29.48 -15.40 -13.11
CA ALA A 101 30.20 -16.60 -12.75
C ALA A 101 31.69 -16.44 -13.12
N ILE A 102 32.58 -16.69 -12.17
CA ILE A 102 34.02 -16.47 -12.33
C ILE A 102 34.74 -17.73 -12.87
N ASP A 103 34.07 -18.88 -12.92
CA ASP A 103 34.69 -20.18 -13.24
C ASP A 103 33.83 -21.06 -14.17
N PRO A 104 34.07 -21.09 -15.50
CA PRO A 104 33.37 -21.96 -16.44
C PRO A 104 34.19 -23.15 -17.02
N ASP A 105 35.45 -23.39 -16.64
CA ASP A 105 36.30 -24.40 -17.32
C ASP A 105 36.52 -25.73 -16.55
N GLU A 106 36.01 -26.80 -17.19
CA GLU A 106 36.13 -28.29 -17.05
C GLU A 106 36.18 -29.03 -15.68
N GLU A 107 36.56 -28.44 -14.56
CA GLU A 107 36.41 -29.08 -13.23
C GLU A 107 35.57 -28.21 -12.29
N SER A 108 34.24 -28.32 -12.40
CA SER A 108 33.28 -27.64 -11.51
C SER A 108 33.62 -27.89 -10.04
N TYR A 109 34.23 -26.91 -9.37
CA TYR A 109 34.51 -27.00 -7.95
C TYR A 109 33.24 -26.74 -7.14
N GLY A 110 32.88 -27.69 -6.27
CA GLY A 110 31.93 -27.45 -5.19
C GLY A 110 32.61 -26.58 -4.13
N PHE A 111 32.07 -25.39 -3.90
CA PHE A 111 32.48 -24.54 -2.78
C PHE A 111 31.63 -24.88 -1.56
N LEU A 112 32.24 -24.88 -0.38
CA LEU A 112 31.56 -25.15 0.89
C LEU A 112 31.26 -23.87 1.67
N TRP A 113 30.60 -24.06 2.81
CA TRP A 113 29.99 -23.05 3.67
C TRP A 113 30.89 -21.91 4.18
N GLY A 114 32.22 -22.09 4.21
CA GLY A 114 33.15 -21.12 4.81
C GLY A 114 33.72 -20.11 3.82
N SER A 115 33.59 -18.82 4.12
CA SER A 115 34.33 -17.75 3.45
C SER A 115 34.75 -16.65 4.41
N CYS A 116 35.88 -16.01 4.14
CA CYS A 116 36.34 -14.85 4.90
C CYS A 116 37.16 -13.90 4.03
N ARG A 117 37.31 -12.67 4.50
CA ARG A 117 38.21 -11.68 3.91
C ARG A 117 39.36 -11.40 4.86
N ASP A 118 40.58 -11.52 4.38
CA ASP A 118 41.78 -11.21 5.17
C ASP A 118 42.02 -9.70 5.30
N HIS A 119 42.99 -9.32 6.13
CA HIS A 119 43.37 -7.92 6.34
C HIS A 119 43.99 -7.25 5.11
N GLU A 120 44.48 -8.03 4.13
CA GLU A 120 45.00 -7.52 2.85
C GLU A 120 43.88 -7.29 1.83
N GLY A 121 42.67 -7.76 2.11
CA GLY A 121 41.49 -7.64 1.27
C GLY A 121 41.25 -8.82 0.33
N SER A 122 42.06 -9.87 0.40
CA SER A 122 41.85 -11.10 -0.39
C SER A 122 40.68 -11.89 0.19
N LEU A 123 39.93 -12.54 -0.70
CA LEU A 123 38.82 -13.42 -0.29
C LEU A 123 39.29 -14.86 -0.27
N TRP A 124 38.84 -15.60 0.73
CA TRP A 124 39.15 -17.01 0.92
C TRP A 124 37.87 -17.83 0.99
N PHE A 125 37.86 -18.98 0.33
CA PHE A 125 36.71 -19.87 0.24
C PHE A 125 37.12 -21.32 0.54
N GLY A 126 36.28 -21.99 1.34
CA GLY A 126 36.42 -23.41 1.66
C GLY A 126 35.98 -24.29 0.50
N LEU A 127 36.65 -25.43 0.32
CA LEU A 127 36.39 -26.36 -0.78
C LEU A 127 35.84 -27.69 -0.25
N GLU A 128 34.95 -28.30 -1.05
CA GLU A 128 34.41 -29.62 -0.77
C GLU A 128 35.48 -30.71 -0.89
N ARG A 129 35.26 -31.82 -0.16
CA ARG A 129 36.09 -33.02 -0.16
C ARG A 129 36.56 -33.39 -1.57
N ARG A 130 37.88 -33.42 -1.76
CA ARG A 130 38.52 -33.91 -2.99
C ARG A 130 39.28 -35.22 -2.73
N PRO A 131 38.70 -36.39 -3.05
CA PRO A 131 39.44 -37.65 -3.00
C PRO A 131 40.70 -37.56 -3.88
N GLY A 132 41.88 -37.85 -3.33
CA GLY A 132 43.15 -37.81 -4.08
C GLY A 132 43.93 -36.49 -4.01
N TYR A 133 43.39 -35.43 -3.40
CA TYR A 133 44.02 -34.11 -3.29
C TYR A 133 44.26 -33.71 -1.82
N PRO A 134 45.28 -32.87 -1.54
CA PRO A 134 45.48 -32.30 -0.20
C PRO A 134 44.30 -31.39 0.20
N PRO A 135 44.09 -31.13 1.51
CA PRO A 135 43.17 -30.10 1.96
C PRO A 135 43.57 -28.75 1.37
N ALA A 136 42.63 -28.04 0.75
CA ALA A 136 42.92 -26.82 0.01
C ALA A 136 41.86 -25.74 0.22
N LEU A 137 42.27 -24.50 0.01
CA LEU A 137 41.46 -23.30 -0.03
C LEU A 137 41.48 -22.68 -1.42
N CYS A 138 40.47 -21.88 -1.70
CA CYS A 138 40.47 -21.00 -2.85
C CYS A 138 40.71 -19.56 -2.42
N ARG A 139 41.68 -18.88 -3.02
CA ARG A 139 41.98 -17.46 -2.77
C ARG A 139 41.68 -16.63 -4.01
N TRP A 140 40.96 -15.53 -3.82
CA TRP A 140 40.80 -14.49 -4.82
C TRP A 140 41.68 -13.28 -4.48
N ASP A 141 42.59 -12.94 -5.38
CA ASP A 141 43.58 -11.86 -5.20
C ASP A 141 43.21 -10.54 -5.92
N GLY A 142 42.02 -10.48 -6.51
CA GLY A 142 41.55 -9.34 -7.31
C GLY A 142 41.66 -9.52 -8.83
N GLY A 143 42.37 -10.54 -9.30
CA GLY A 143 42.52 -10.83 -10.73
C GLY A 143 42.30 -12.30 -11.12
N LYS A 144 42.64 -13.24 -10.23
CA LYS A 144 42.52 -14.67 -10.50
C LYS A 144 42.12 -15.44 -9.24
N LEU A 145 41.47 -16.57 -9.48
CA LEU A 145 41.21 -17.59 -8.47
C LEU A 145 42.39 -18.59 -8.39
N ASP A 146 43.06 -18.63 -7.24
CA ASP A 146 44.20 -19.52 -6.98
C ASP A 146 43.85 -20.59 -5.94
N LEU A 147 44.28 -21.83 -6.19
CA LEU A 147 44.17 -22.94 -5.25
C LEU A 147 45.38 -22.92 -4.28
N VAL A 148 45.12 -22.98 -2.98
CA VAL A 148 46.14 -22.93 -1.91
C VAL A 148 46.03 -24.21 -1.07
N ASP A 149 47.03 -25.09 -1.16
CA ASP A 149 47.09 -26.31 -0.35
C ASP A 149 47.51 -25.98 1.09
N LEU A 150 46.83 -26.57 2.08
CA LEU A 150 47.08 -26.30 3.50
C LEU A 150 48.30 -27.07 4.04
N VAL A 151 48.36 -28.39 3.80
CA VAL A 151 49.43 -29.27 4.31
C VAL A 151 49.74 -30.38 3.31
N ASP A 152 51.02 -30.69 3.12
CA ASP A 152 51.51 -31.82 2.33
C ASP A 152 51.32 -33.16 3.09
N SER A 153 50.11 -33.72 3.15
CA SER A 153 49.84 -35.02 3.82
C SER A 153 48.97 -35.99 2.99
N VAL A 154 48.74 -37.22 3.50
CA VAL A 154 48.31 -38.41 2.74
C VAL A 154 46.98 -38.22 2.00
N ARG A 155 47.04 -38.40 0.68
CA ARG A 155 46.04 -38.05 -0.34
C ARG A 155 44.79 -38.95 -0.41
N GLU A 156 44.71 -40.01 0.38
CA GLU A 156 43.79 -41.12 0.09
C GLU A 156 42.32 -40.83 0.43
N GLN A 157 42.03 -39.99 1.43
CA GLN A 157 40.64 -39.78 1.87
C GLN A 157 40.04 -38.44 1.42
N GLY A 158 40.82 -37.39 1.13
CA GLY A 158 40.32 -36.05 0.84
C GLY A 158 39.62 -35.42 2.06
N GLN A 159 39.88 -34.13 2.34
CA GLN A 159 39.30 -33.42 3.49
C GLN A 159 38.50 -32.20 3.03
N SER A 160 37.42 -31.88 3.75
CA SER A 160 36.59 -30.69 3.50
C SER A 160 37.03 -29.55 4.40
N ILE A 161 37.02 -28.32 3.89
CA ILE A 161 37.14 -27.13 4.73
C ILE A 161 35.77 -26.51 4.90
N HIS A 162 35.23 -26.59 6.12
CA HIS A 162 33.86 -26.19 6.45
C HIS A 162 33.75 -24.73 6.86
N GLN A 163 34.77 -24.18 7.50
CA GLN A 163 34.78 -22.81 8.00
C GLN A 163 36.17 -22.19 7.90
N ILE A 164 36.21 -20.90 7.59
CA ILE A 164 37.43 -20.08 7.59
C ILE A 164 37.13 -18.79 8.34
N VAL A 165 38.00 -18.39 9.25
CA VAL A 165 37.93 -17.11 9.96
C VAL A 165 39.30 -16.45 10.02
N VAL A 166 39.30 -15.14 10.21
CA VAL A 166 40.51 -14.34 10.44
C VAL A 166 40.43 -13.82 11.87
N ASP A 167 41.48 -14.02 12.65
CA ASP A 167 41.54 -13.47 14.00
C ASP A 167 41.93 -11.97 14.01
N PRO A 168 41.77 -11.26 15.13
CA PRO A 168 42.15 -9.85 15.23
C PRO A 168 43.63 -9.55 14.92
N GLN A 169 44.51 -10.56 14.98
CA GLN A 169 45.93 -10.46 14.67
C GLN A 169 46.21 -10.64 13.16
N GLY A 170 45.21 -11.08 12.38
CA GLY A 170 45.32 -11.32 10.94
C GLY A 170 45.78 -12.74 10.57
N GLU A 171 45.81 -13.69 11.52
CA GLU A 171 46.06 -15.11 11.23
C GLU A 171 44.76 -15.75 10.70
N LEU A 172 44.87 -16.52 9.60
CA LEU A 172 43.78 -17.29 9.02
C LEU A 172 43.65 -18.62 9.74
N TRP A 173 42.43 -18.98 10.14
CA TRP A 173 42.08 -20.23 10.79
C TRP A 173 41.08 -21.00 9.93
N CYS A 174 41.37 -22.28 9.67
CA CYS A 174 40.57 -23.14 8.80
C CYS A 174 40.16 -24.40 9.55
N GLY A 175 38.86 -24.67 9.59
CA GLY A 175 38.27 -25.81 10.28
C GLY A 175 37.66 -26.80 9.28
N GLY A 176 37.97 -28.08 9.47
CA GLY A 176 37.49 -29.18 8.66
C GLY A 176 37.60 -30.49 9.41
N ASP A 177 38.28 -31.48 8.82
CA ASP A 177 38.66 -32.72 9.53
C ASP A 177 39.81 -32.48 10.55
N GLY A 178 40.37 -31.28 10.55
CA GLY A 178 41.35 -30.78 11.52
C GLY A 178 41.31 -29.25 11.60
N LEU A 179 42.08 -28.68 12.54
CA LEU A 179 42.24 -27.23 12.68
C LEU A 179 43.59 -26.79 12.11
N TYR A 180 43.57 -25.84 11.19
CA TYR A 180 44.76 -25.29 10.56
C TYR A 180 44.83 -23.79 10.80
N ARG A 181 46.05 -23.26 10.92
CA ARG A 181 46.30 -21.82 10.99
C ARG A 181 47.46 -21.40 10.12
N GLY A 182 47.43 -20.18 9.59
CA GLY A 182 48.48 -19.69 8.71
C GLY A 182 48.34 -18.22 8.35
N ALA A 183 49.41 -17.68 7.76
CA ALA A 183 49.44 -16.34 7.18
C ALA A 183 50.09 -16.40 5.79
N ALA A 184 49.60 -15.59 4.85
CA ALA A 184 50.15 -15.46 3.49
C ALA A 184 50.31 -16.80 2.72
N GLY A 185 49.41 -17.77 2.94
CA GLY A 185 49.41 -19.06 2.24
C GLY A 185 50.34 -20.13 2.81
N ALA A 186 51.00 -19.89 3.94
CA ALA A 186 51.74 -20.91 4.69
C ALA A 186 50.89 -21.38 5.88
N PHE A 187 50.31 -22.57 5.78
CA PHE A 187 49.46 -23.16 6.81
C PHE A 187 50.19 -24.27 7.57
N ARG A 188 49.79 -24.46 8.83
CA ARG A 188 50.20 -25.56 9.69
C ARG A 188 49.00 -26.09 10.45
N GLU A 189 49.03 -27.38 10.76
CA GLU A 189 48.04 -28.01 11.64
C GLU A 189 48.28 -27.60 13.09
N VAL A 190 47.20 -27.43 13.84
CA VAL A 190 47.22 -27.10 15.28
C VAL A 190 47.27 -28.43 16.04
N GLU A 191 48.46 -28.79 16.53
CA GLU A 191 48.75 -30.09 17.14
C GLU A 191 47.82 -30.44 18.31
N GLU A 192 47.37 -29.43 19.06
CA GLU A 192 46.43 -29.58 20.17
C GLU A 192 45.07 -30.13 19.75
N PHE A 193 44.68 -29.93 18.48
CA PHE A 193 43.43 -30.45 17.89
C PHE A 193 43.63 -31.72 17.06
N SER A 194 44.87 -32.05 16.64
CA SER A 194 45.16 -33.28 15.88
C SER A 194 44.83 -34.58 16.64
N GLN A 195 44.72 -34.51 17.98
CA GLN A 195 44.40 -35.65 18.83
C GLN A 195 42.92 -35.72 19.26
N LEU A 196 42.11 -34.71 18.91
CA LEU A 196 40.70 -34.64 19.29
C LEU A 196 39.82 -35.41 18.29
N PRO A 197 38.84 -36.21 18.77
CA PRO A 197 37.92 -36.92 17.90
C PRO A 197 36.80 -36.00 17.41
N GLY A 198 36.63 -35.86 16.10
CA GLY A 198 35.44 -35.24 15.51
C GLY A 198 35.74 -34.19 14.46
N GLN A 199 34.79 -33.99 13.55
CA GLN A 199 34.89 -32.98 12.50
C GLN A 199 34.57 -31.59 13.08
N ILE A 200 35.33 -30.57 12.66
CA ILE A 200 35.07 -29.17 12.99
C ILE A 200 34.03 -28.61 12.02
N TYR A 201 32.86 -28.27 12.53
CA TYR A 201 31.76 -27.72 11.73
C TYR A 201 31.84 -26.19 11.65
N ASN A 202 32.28 -25.52 12.71
CA ASN A 202 32.30 -24.07 12.76
C ASN A 202 33.45 -23.50 13.62
N LEU A 203 33.83 -22.27 13.33
CA LEU A 203 34.90 -21.50 13.97
C LEU A 203 34.44 -20.07 14.19
N PHE A 204 34.76 -19.51 15.34
CA PHE A 204 34.47 -18.10 15.68
C PHE A 204 35.68 -17.47 16.35
N ALA A 205 36.26 -16.45 15.71
CA ALA A 205 37.33 -15.66 16.28
C ALA A 205 36.76 -14.40 16.92
N PHE A 206 36.95 -14.22 18.22
CA PHE A 206 36.44 -13.08 18.97
C PHE A 206 37.47 -11.96 19.07
N ALA A 207 36.99 -10.74 19.31
CA ALA A 207 37.84 -9.55 19.43
C ALA A 207 38.89 -9.66 20.57
N ASN A 208 38.61 -10.46 21.60
CA ASN A 208 39.53 -10.74 22.69
C ASN A 208 40.67 -11.71 22.32
N GLY A 209 40.67 -12.27 21.11
CA GLY A 209 41.65 -13.24 20.62
C GLY A 209 41.32 -14.70 20.92
N ALA A 210 40.21 -14.98 21.61
CA ALA A 210 39.75 -16.35 21.82
C ALA A 210 39.12 -16.91 20.53
N LEU A 211 39.45 -18.15 20.21
CA LEU A 211 38.87 -18.89 19.09
C LEU A 211 37.94 -19.99 19.64
N TRP A 212 36.64 -19.88 19.34
CA TRP A 212 35.68 -20.93 19.65
C TRP A 212 35.62 -21.92 18.49
N VAL A 213 35.80 -23.20 18.80
CA VAL A 213 35.86 -24.30 17.85
C VAL A 213 34.68 -25.23 18.13
N CYS A 214 33.71 -25.26 17.22
CA CYS A 214 32.56 -26.14 17.28
C CYS A 214 32.88 -27.44 16.55
N ALA A 215 33.10 -28.51 17.30
CA ALA A 215 33.35 -29.85 16.78
C ALA A 215 32.13 -30.75 16.97
N GLU A 216 32.13 -31.90 16.31
CA GLU A 216 31.07 -32.92 16.40
C GLU A 216 30.81 -33.39 17.83
N ASP A 217 31.85 -33.45 18.66
CA ASP A 217 31.75 -33.97 20.02
C ASP A 217 31.60 -32.87 21.09
N ALA A 218 31.97 -31.62 20.82
CA ALA A 218 31.90 -30.53 21.80
C ALA A 218 32.24 -29.13 21.24
N LEU A 219 31.98 -28.12 22.08
CA LEU A 219 32.55 -26.78 21.96
C LEU A 219 33.90 -26.69 22.69
N TYR A 220 34.91 -26.19 21.99
CA TYR A 220 36.23 -25.90 22.52
C TYR A 220 36.53 -24.41 22.45
N ILE A 221 37.27 -23.88 23.43
CA ILE A 221 37.83 -22.53 23.42
C ILE A 221 39.34 -22.66 23.35
N TYR A 222 39.94 -22.12 22.29
CA TYR A 222 41.37 -21.95 22.14
C TYR A 222 41.73 -20.50 22.48
N ASP A 223 42.46 -20.31 23.57
CA ASP A 223 42.97 -19.00 23.98
C ASP A 223 44.43 -19.14 24.39
N SER A 224 45.30 -18.34 23.77
CA SER A 224 46.72 -18.24 24.16
C SER A 224 47.46 -19.59 24.21
N GLY A 225 47.10 -20.54 23.33
CA GLY A 225 47.69 -21.88 23.27
C GLY A 225 47.06 -22.92 24.20
N VAL A 226 46.01 -22.55 24.94
CA VAL A 226 45.27 -23.46 25.83
C VAL A 226 43.94 -23.83 25.21
N VAL A 227 43.69 -25.14 25.08
CA VAL A 227 42.40 -25.68 24.66
C VAL A 227 41.57 -26.01 25.91
N THR A 228 40.43 -25.35 26.04
CA THR A 228 39.45 -25.64 27.10
C THR A 228 38.19 -26.24 26.49
N LYS A 229 37.79 -27.43 26.95
CA LYS A 229 36.50 -28.03 26.57
C LYS A 229 35.40 -27.43 27.45
N VAL A 230 34.35 -26.89 26.85
CA VAL A 230 33.16 -26.40 27.56
C VAL A 230 32.22 -27.62 27.77
N GLU A 231 31.85 -27.93 29.03
CA GLU A 231 31.36 -29.27 29.47
C GLU A 231 30.09 -29.85 28.79
N GLU A 232 30.06 -31.20 28.73
CA GLU A 232 29.13 -32.20 28.14
C GLU A 232 28.29 -31.84 26.90
N ALA A 233 28.97 -31.69 25.76
CA ALA A 233 28.91 -32.52 24.53
C ALA A 233 27.59 -33.11 23.97
N GLY A 234 26.57 -33.39 24.78
CA GLY A 234 25.38 -34.13 24.35
C GLY A 234 24.12 -33.30 24.19
N ALA A 235 23.99 -32.16 24.88
CA ALA A 235 22.71 -31.45 24.92
C ALA A 235 22.53 -30.43 23.77
N TYR A 236 23.64 -29.84 23.29
CA TYR A 236 23.57 -28.63 22.47
C TYR A 236 24.66 -28.66 21.38
N GLN A 237 24.47 -29.42 20.30
CA GLN A 237 25.39 -29.39 19.16
C GLN A 237 25.34 -27.99 18.51
N ILE A 238 26.21 -27.05 18.89
CA ILE A 238 26.19 -25.65 18.42
C ILE A 238 26.58 -25.60 16.94
N GLN A 239 25.76 -24.91 16.14
CA GLN A 239 25.90 -24.84 14.69
C GLN A 239 26.29 -23.45 14.19
N ALA A 240 25.86 -22.40 14.88
CA ALA A 240 26.16 -21.01 14.51
C ALA A 240 26.26 -20.14 15.76
N VAL A 241 27.12 -19.11 15.71
CA VAL A 241 27.36 -18.16 16.79
C VAL A 241 27.54 -16.76 16.18
N VAL A 242 27.03 -15.74 16.86
CA VAL A 242 27.28 -14.34 16.53
C VAL A 242 27.49 -13.52 17.80
N GLU A 243 28.47 -12.61 17.76
CA GLU A 243 28.72 -11.66 18.83
C GLU A 243 27.77 -10.47 18.69
N GLY A 244 27.00 -10.20 19.75
CA GLY A 244 26.12 -9.05 19.85
C GLY A 244 26.75 -7.90 20.65
N CYS A 245 25.93 -6.89 20.97
CA CYS A 245 26.36 -5.78 21.80
C CYS A 245 26.74 -6.25 23.22
N ALA A 246 27.65 -5.52 23.87
CA ALA A 246 28.06 -5.76 25.26
C ALA A 246 28.59 -7.18 25.55
N ASN A 247 29.33 -7.77 24.60
CA ASN A 247 29.93 -9.12 24.70
C ASN A 247 28.90 -10.25 24.91
N VAL A 248 27.63 -10.01 24.57
CA VAL A 248 26.61 -11.06 24.57
C VAL A 248 26.81 -11.94 23.35
N ILE A 249 26.92 -13.25 23.55
CA ILE A 249 27.13 -14.20 22.47
C ILE A 249 25.83 -14.96 22.22
N TRP A 250 25.31 -14.91 20.99
CA TRP A 250 24.13 -15.66 20.58
C TRP A 250 24.54 -16.92 19.85
N ALA A 251 23.90 -18.05 20.15
CA ALA A 251 24.21 -19.32 19.51
C ALA A 251 22.96 -20.13 19.18
N THR A 252 22.99 -20.90 18.10
CA THR A 252 21.94 -21.86 17.75
C THR A 252 22.46 -23.30 17.80
N THR A 253 21.64 -24.21 18.30
CA THR A 253 21.93 -25.65 18.35
C THR A 253 21.31 -26.40 17.17
N TYR A 254 21.83 -27.57 16.84
CA TYR A 254 21.30 -28.44 15.79
C TYR A 254 19.81 -28.77 16.00
N GLU A 255 19.39 -28.94 17.25
CA GLU A 255 18.00 -29.24 17.62
C GLU A 255 17.07 -28.01 17.60
N GLY A 256 17.57 -26.83 17.21
CA GLY A 256 16.75 -25.64 17.06
C GLY A 256 16.63 -24.78 18.31
N GLN A 257 17.58 -24.88 19.25
CA GLN A 257 17.56 -24.02 20.43
C GLN A 257 18.37 -22.75 20.19
N LEU A 258 17.82 -21.61 20.59
CA LEU A 258 18.49 -20.32 20.62
C LEU A 258 18.99 -20.06 22.06
N LEU A 259 20.30 -19.94 22.19
CA LEU A 259 21.01 -19.70 23.43
C LEU A 259 21.62 -18.31 23.45
N CYS A 260 21.69 -17.72 24.64
CA CYS A 260 22.38 -16.46 24.91
C CYS A 260 23.41 -16.69 26.01
N PHE A 261 24.68 -16.38 25.72
CA PHE A 261 25.82 -16.51 26.61
C PHE A 261 26.26 -15.14 27.11
N SER A 262 26.59 -15.08 28.41
CA SER A 262 27.07 -13.92 29.15
C SER A 262 28.21 -14.34 30.10
N GLU A 263 28.85 -13.39 30.79
CA GLU A 263 29.91 -13.68 31.78
C GLU A 263 29.45 -14.67 32.87
N ASP A 264 28.15 -14.71 33.17
CA ASP A 264 27.53 -15.52 34.22
C ASP A 264 27.02 -16.91 33.77
N GLY A 265 27.28 -17.29 32.51
CA GLY A 265 26.86 -18.55 31.89
C GLY A 265 25.91 -18.35 30.70
N HIS A 266 25.14 -19.38 30.36
CA HIS A 266 24.20 -19.36 29.23
C HIS A 266 22.75 -19.50 29.68
N SER A 267 21.84 -18.97 28.86
CA SER A 267 20.39 -19.05 29.04
C SER A 267 19.71 -19.53 27.77
N LEU A 268 18.73 -20.42 27.91
CA LEU A 268 17.86 -20.83 26.81
C LEU A 268 16.82 -19.73 26.57
N ILE A 269 16.86 -19.13 25.39
CA ILE A 269 15.95 -18.03 25.01
C ILE A 269 14.71 -18.58 24.34
N ARG A 270 14.88 -19.56 23.44
CA ARG A 270 13.76 -20.16 22.70
C ARG A 270 14.11 -21.52 22.13
N GLU A 271 13.12 -22.40 22.06
CA GLU A 271 13.17 -23.63 21.27
C GLU A 271 12.36 -23.44 19.99
N MET A 272 12.94 -23.81 18.85
CA MET A 272 12.31 -23.83 17.54
C MET A 272 12.08 -25.29 17.16
N ASP A 273 10.87 -25.62 16.68
CA ASP A 273 10.56 -26.95 16.12
C ASP A 273 11.17 -27.12 14.72
N ALA A 274 12.49 -26.97 14.62
CA ALA A 274 13.26 -26.94 13.39
C ALA A 274 14.73 -27.29 13.66
N THR A 275 15.41 -27.95 12.73
CA THR A 275 16.87 -28.05 12.83
C THR A 275 17.52 -26.75 12.36
N CYS A 276 18.53 -26.28 13.09
CA CYS A 276 19.34 -25.13 12.68
C CYS A 276 20.70 -25.60 12.16
N TRP A 277 21.17 -24.94 11.11
CA TRP A 277 22.52 -25.12 10.57
C TRP A 277 23.31 -23.82 10.83
N LYS A 278 23.97 -23.26 9.82
CA LYS A 278 24.88 -22.11 9.96
C LYS A 278 24.22 -20.74 9.78
N GLY A 279 22.95 -20.69 9.40
CA GLY A 279 22.24 -19.43 9.16
C GLY A 279 21.98 -18.68 10.46
N LEU A 280 22.95 -17.91 10.94
CA LEU A 280 22.76 -16.98 12.04
C LEU A 280 23.42 -15.65 11.69
N CYS A 281 22.65 -14.58 11.75
CA CYS A 281 23.14 -13.24 11.46
C CYS A 281 22.49 -12.24 12.42
N LEU A 282 23.30 -11.40 13.06
CA LEU A 282 22.82 -10.22 13.75
C LEU A 282 22.91 -9.05 12.77
N ASP A 283 21.77 -8.53 12.37
CA ASP A 283 21.75 -7.39 11.44
C ASP A 283 22.19 -6.08 12.12
N GLN A 284 22.48 -5.04 11.34
CA GLN A 284 22.89 -3.71 11.83
C GLN A 284 21.83 -3.05 12.72
N VAL A 285 20.59 -3.53 12.62
CA VAL A 285 19.45 -3.11 13.43
C VAL A 285 19.28 -4.06 14.64
N GLY A 286 20.25 -4.90 14.97
CA GLY A 286 20.25 -5.74 16.16
C GLY A 286 19.13 -6.79 16.20
N ARG A 287 18.60 -7.21 15.04
CA ARG A 287 17.71 -8.38 14.95
C ARG A 287 18.53 -9.61 14.60
N LEU A 288 18.19 -10.71 15.26
CA LEU A 288 18.86 -11.97 15.08
C LEU A 288 18.07 -12.83 14.08
N TRP A 289 18.64 -13.01 12.89
CA TRP A 289 18.10 -13.84 11.83
C TRP A 289 18.61 -15.26 11.94
N ILE A 290 17.70 -16.22 11.96
CA ILE A 290 17.97 -17.64 12.15
C ILE A 290 17.42 -18.42 10.97
N GLY A 291 18.32 -19.02 10.21
CA GLY A 291 18.05 -19.93 9.11
C GLY A 291 17.88 -21.35 9.62
N THR A 292 16.79 -21.98 9.22
CA THR A 292 16.49 -23.36 9.59
C THR A 292 16.49 -24.26 8.38
N TYR A 293 16.63 -25.56 8.64
CA TYR A 293 16.56 -26.58 7.62
C TYR A 293 15.17 -27.21 7.61
N GLY A 294 14.27 -26.66 6.79
CA GLY A 294 12.93 -27.19 6.54
C GLY A 294 11.79 -26.40 7.19
N LYS A 295 12.07 -25.32 7.93
CA LYS A 295 11.05 -24.41 8.47
C LYS A 295 11.23 -22.95 8.02
N GLY A 296 12.21 -22.61 7.19
CA GLY A 296 12.40 -21.24 6.69
C GLY A 296 13.26 -20.37 7.59
N LEU A 297 12.91 -19.09 7.71
CA LEU A 297 13.65 -18.09 8.48
C LEU A 297 12.88 -17.69 9.72
N TYR A 298 13.58 -17.51 10.82
CA TYR A 298 13.07 -16.79 11.98
C TYR A 298 13.84 -15.49 12.18
N CYS A 299 13.17 -14.45 12.67
CA CYS A 299 13.79 -13.19 13.04
C CYS A 299 13.43 -12.89 14.50
N TYR A 300 14.43 -12.80 15.36
CA TYR A 300 14.27 -12.51 16.77
C TYR A 300 14.73 -11.07 17.06
N ASP A 301 13.80 -10.21 17.48
CA ASP A 301 14.14 -8.85 17.89
C ASP A 301 14.72 -8.86 19.31
N THR A 302 16.04 -8.76 19.41
CA THR A 302 16.76 -8.93 20.69
C THR A 302 16.66 -7.72 21.62
N MET A 303 16.26 -6.54 21.11
CA MET A 303 16.52 -5.26 21.79
C MET A 303 15.36 -4.26 21.75
N ARG A 304 14.44 -4.35 20.80
CA ARG A 304 13.36 -3.34 20.66
C ARG A 304 12.15 -3.65 21.52
N ILE A 305 11.76 -4.92 21.65
CA ILE A 305 10.59 -5.34 22.43
C ILE A 305 10.98 -6.51 23.31
N GLN A 306 10.75 -6.37 24.61
CA GLN A 306 10.93 -7.44 25.58
C GLN A 306 9.64 -7.65 26.37
N ILE A 307 9.22 -8.90 26.48
CA ILE A 307 8.01 -9.28 27.21
C ILE A 307 8.41 -10.05 28.47
N PHE A 308 7.94 -9.58 29.61
CA PHE A 308 8.13 -10.20 30.92
C PHE A 308 6.83 -10.91 31.33
N GLN A 309 6.93 -12.20 31.66
CA GLN A 309 5.80 -13.06 32.04
C GLN A 309 6.01 -13.74 33.41
N LYS A 310 5.03 -14.55 33.84
CA LYS A 310 5.04 -15.22 35.16
C LYS A 310 6.32 -15.99 35.47
N PHE A 311 6.84 -16.75 34.51
CA PHE A 311 8.05 -17.56 34.74
C PHE A 311 9.32 -16.70 34.87
N GLN A 312 9.28 -15.41 34.50
CA GLN A 312 10.39 -14.45 34.67
C GLN A 312 10.29 -13.63 35.97
N GLY A 313 9.44 -14.05 36.92
CA GLY A 313 9.36 -13.45 38.26
C GLY A 313 8.16 -12.53 38.48
N LEU A 314 7.27 -12.35 37.50
CA LEU A 314 5.99 -11.67 37.73
C LEU A 314 4.99 -12.58 38.47
N PRO A 315 4.31 -12.11 39.54
CA PRO A 315 3.32 -12.91 40.27
C PRO A 315 2.01 -13.09 39.50
N SER A 316 1.77 -12.24 38.49
CA SER A 316 0.62 -12.31 37.59
C SER A 316 1.00 -11.80 36.20
N SER A 317 0.33 -12.31 35.17
CA SER A 317 0.40 -11.74 33.81
C SER A 317 -0.39 -10.44 33.72
N LEU A 318 -1.40 -10.24 34.57
CA LEU A 318 -2.14 -8.97 34.62
C LEU A 318 -1.33 -7.94 35.40
N VAL A 319 -0.70 -7.02 34.66
CA VAL A 319 0.03 -5.85 35.18
C VAL A 319 -0.86 -4.63 35.02
N THR A 320 -1.10 -3.93 36.12
CA THR A 320 -2.15 -2.90 36.22
C THR A 320 -1.59 -1.49 36.31
N CYS A 321 -0.42 -1.31 36.94
CA CYS A 321 0.16 0.00 37.16
C CYS A 321 1.69 -0.07 37.37
N LEU A 322 2.35 1.06 37.11
CA LEU A 322 3.80 1.24 37.13
C LEU A 322 4.17 2.54 37.86
N SER A 323 5.29 2.53 38.57
CA SER A 323 5.86 3.75 39.16
C SER A 323 7.37 3.62 39.36
N SER A 324 8.06 4.73 39.55
CA SER A 324 9.50 4.74 39.83
C SER A 324 9.85 5.85 40.82
N ASN A 325 10.88 5.60 41.61
CA ASN A 325 11.50 6.57 42.52
C ASN A 325 12.56 7.45 41.81
N GLY A 326 12.76 7.28 40.50
CA GLY A 326 13.75 8.00 39.71
C GLY A 326 15.19 7.48 39.84
N SER A 327 15.46 6.43 40.65
CA SER A 327 16.79 5.83 40.77
C SER A 327 17.07 4.73 39.75
N GLY A 328 16.13 4.46 38.83
CA GLY A 328 16.21 3.39 37.83
C GLY A 328 15.38 2.15 38.18
N ASP A 329 14.90 2.06 39.42
CA ASP A 329 14.03 0.97 39.86
C ASP A 329 12.60 1.15 39.33
N LEU A 330 12.00 0.07 38.82
CA LEU A 330 10.62 0.07 38.34
C LEU A 330 9.74 -0.76 39.28
N TRP A 331 8.70 -0.14 39.82
CA TRP A 331 7.71 -0.76 40.69
C TRP A 331 6.49 -1.15 39.87
N VAL A 332 6.12 -2.43 39.94
CA VAL A 332 5.15 -3.07 39.05
C VAL A 332 4.00 -3.63 39.88
N GLY A 333 2.85 -2.96 39.80
CA GLY A 333 1.61 -3.42 40.40
C GLY A 333 0.93 -4.47 39.52
N THR A 334 0.43 -5.53 40.14
CA THR A 334 -0.21 -6.65 39.45
C THR A 334 -1.48 -7.09 40.17
N LYS A 335 -2.22 -8.01 39.54
CA LYS A 335 -3.35 -8.71 40.19
C LYS A 335 -2.99 -9.41 41.51
N ASN A 336 -1.76 -9.88 41.64
CA ASN A 336 -1.30 -10.69 42.77
C ASN A 336 -0.15 -9.99 43.49
N GLY A 337 -0.32 -8.70 43.79
CA GLY A 337 0.64 -7.92 44.57
C GLY A 337 1.60 -7.07 43.75
N LEU A 338 2.73 -6.73 44.38
CA LEU A 338 3.69 -5.72 43.94
C LEU A 338 5.09 -6.34 43.73
N VAL A 339 5.73 -5.97 42.63
CA VAL A 339 7.08 -6.40 42.26
C VAL A 339 7.99 -5.20 42.06
N LEU A 340 9.26 -5.38 42.41
CA LEU A 340 10.35 -4.49 42.05
C LEU A 340 11.15 -5.10 40.89
N TYR A 341 11.32 -4.35 39.82
CA TYR A 341 12.27 -4.65 38.76
C TYR A 341 13.51 -3.79 38.95
N ASP A 342 14.65 -4.44 39.20
CA ASP A 342 15.95 -3.82 39.53
C ASP A 342 16.87 -3.61 38.32
N GLY A 343 16.34 -3.79 37.10
CA GLY A 343 17.11 -3.76 35.86
C GLY A 343 17.50 -5.14 35.33
N ASP A 344 17.54 -6.15 36.20
CA ASP A 344 17.90 -7.52 35.82
C ASP A 344 16.75 -8.51 36.07
N SER A 345 16.00 -8.34 37.17
CA SER A 345 15.05 -9.34 37.64
C SER A 345 13.81 -8.73 38.29
N CYS A 346 12.66 -9.38 38.09
CA CYS A 346 11.43 -9.10 38.82
C CYS A 346 11.47 -9.80 40.18
N ARG A 347 11.49 -9.02 41.28
CA ARG A 347 11.52 -9.54 42.66
C ARG A 347 10.26 -9.13 43.44
N PRO A 348 9.58 -10.07 44.13
CA PRO A 348 8.49 -9.72 45.02
C PRO A 348 9.01 -8.89 46.20
N LEU A 349 8.19 -7.94 46.67
CA LEU A 349 8.58 -7.05 47.76
C LEU A 349 8.70 -7.81 49.10
N GLN A 350 9.86 -7.72 49.75
CA GLN A 350 10.05 -8.32 51.08
C GLN A 350 9.17 -7.62 52.13
N GLY A 351 8.48 -8.40 52.96
CA GLY A 351 7.61 -7.87 54.03
C GLY A 351 6.24 -7.39 53.56
N ALA A 352 5.89 -7.57 52.28
CA ALA A 352 4.61 -7.17 51.69
C ALA A 352 3.55 -8.28 51.65
N GLY A 353 3.59 -9.23 52.59
CA GLY A 353 2.68 -10.40 52.60
C GLY A 353 1.18 -10.03 52.53
N ALA A 354 0.81 -8.86 53.02
CA ALA A 354 -0.56 -8.33 52.92
C ALA A 354 -1.02 -8.01 51.47
N LEU A 355 -0.08 -7.84 50.55
CA LEU A 355 -0.34 -7.53 49.14
C LEU A 355 -0.30 -8.76 48.24
N GLU A 356 0.21 -9.92 48.68
CA GLU A 356 0.42 -11.11 47.84
C GLU A 356 -0.86 -11.66 47.17
N GLN A 357 -2.04 -11.33 47.73
CA GLN A 357 -3.35 -11.71 47.17
C GLN A 357 -4.23 -10.49 46.85
N SER A 358 -3.66 -9.29 46.89
CA SER A 358 -4.36 -8.05 46.64
C SER A 358 -4.01 -7.53 45.26
N GLU A 359 -5.03 -7.21 44.47
CA GLU A 359 -4.85 -6.54 43.18
C GLU A 359 -4.46 -5.09 43.45
N VAL A 360 -3.21 -4.76 43.09
CA VAL A 360 -2.68 -3.40 43.17
C VAL A 360 -3.19 -2.63 41.96
N THR A 361 -3.77 -1.45 42.14
CA THR A 361 -4.47 -0.71 41.07
C THR A 361 -3.90 0.67 40.81
N ALA A 362 -3.15 1.24 41.77
CA ALA A 362 -2.50 2.53 41.62
C ALA A 362 -1.20 2.59 42.43
N LEU A 363 -0.19 3.25 41.88
CA LEU A 363 1.12 3.47 42.50
C LEU A 363 1.56 4.92 42.32
N LEU A 364 2.07 5.53 43.38
CA LEU A 364 2.59 6.90 43.35
C LEU A 364 3.79 7.03 44.29
N PHE A 365 4.93 7.49 43.77
CA PHE A 365 5.99 8.02 44.63
C PHE A 365 5.72 9.48 44.96
N ASP A 366 5.72 9.79 46.25
CA ASP A 366 5.63 11.18 46.71
C ASP A 366 6.99 11.89 46.68
N ASN A 367 6.96 13.22 46.81
CA ASN A 367 8.15 14.07 46.87
C ASN A 367 9.08 13.79 48.07
N LYS A 368 8.64 12.98 49.04
CA LYS A 368 9.44 12.52 50.19
C LYS A 368 10.05 11.12 49.97
N GLY A 369 9.81 10.51 48.80
CA GLY A 369 10.28 9.17 48.44
C GLY A 369 9.48 8.02 49.05
N CYS A 370 8.27 8.28 49.57
CA CYS A 370 7.35 7.24 50.03
C CYS A 370 6.53 6.70 48.86
N LEU A 371 6.39 5.38 48.77
CA LEU A 371 5.55 4.73 47.77
C LEU A 371 4.14 4.53 48.32
N TRP A 372 3.17 5.17 47.70
CA TRP A 372 1.74 5.02 47.97
C TRP A 372 1.13 3.97 47.06
N ILE A 373 0.33 3.08 47.65
CA ILE A 373 -0.21 1.89 46.97
C ILE A 373 -1.71 1.82 47.20
N GLY A 374 -2.49 1.93 46.12
CA GLY A 374 -3.93 1.70 46.12
C GLY A 374 -4.28 0.28 45.68
N THR A 375 -5.32 -0.30 46.25
CA THR A 375 -5.78 -1.66 45.90
C THR A 375 -7.24 -1.71 45.41
N MET A 376 -7.56 -2.78 44.68
CA MET A 376 -8.93 -3.10 44.26
C MET A 376 -9.91 -3.23 45.43
N ALA A 377 -9.42 -3.55 46.63
CA ALA A 377 -10.22 -3.69 47.85
C ALA A 377 -10.42 -2.37 48.61
N GLY A 378 -10.00 -1.23 48.05
CA GLY A 378 -10.17 0.09 48.69
C GLY A 378 -9.20 0.35 49.84
N GLN A 379 -8.05 -0.31 49.84
CA GLN A 379 -7.01 -0.12 50.83
C GLN A 379 -5.93 0.81 50.28
N LEU A 380 -5.50 1.75 51.11
CA LEU A 380 -4.36 2.62 50.83
C LEU A 380 -3.22 2.24 51.77
N TYR A 381 -2.08 1.88 51.19
CA TYR A 381 -0.85 1.61 51.91
C TYR A 381 0.20 2.67 51.62
N ALA A 382 1.07 2.90 52.60
CA ALA A 382 2.30 3.65 52.45
C ALA A 382 3.48 2.72 52.70
N TYR A 383 4.42 2.67 51.76
CA TYR A 383 5.67 1.93 51.89
C TYR A 383 6.82 2.92 52.11
N LYS A 384 7.42 2.86 53.30
CA LYS A 384 8.51 3.74 53.73
C LYS A 384 9.48 2.97 54.61
N ALA A 385 10.77 3.23 54.46
CA ALA A 385 11.83 2.62 55.28
C ALA A 385 11.75 1.07 55.34
N ASN A 386 11.44 0.43 54.21
CA ASN A 386 11.25 -1.02 54.08
C ASN A 386 10.11 -1.61 54.94
N GLN A 387 9.12 -0.80 55.28
CA GLN A 387 7.93 -1.23 56.00
C GLN A 387 6.68 -0.81 55.22
N LEU A 388 5.74 -1.76 55.10
CA LEU A 388 4.43 -1.53 54.51
C LEU A 388 3.42 -1.22 55.62
N GLU A 389 2.85 -0.02 55.59
CA GLU A 389 1.87 0.45 56.57
C GLU A 389 0.50 0.61 55.91
N LEU A 390 -0.54 0.04 56.52
CA LEU A 390 -1.92 0.27 56.09
C LEU A 390 -2.38 1.64 56.62
N VAL A 391 -2.55 2.60 55.72
CA VAL A 391 -2.98 3.96 56.06
C VAL A 391 -4.49 3.98 56.28
N MET A 392 -5.24 3.34 55.39
CA MET A 392 -6.69 3.24 55.53
C MET A 392 -7.30 2.07 54.76
N THR A 393 -8.51 1.68 55.16
CA THR A 393 -9.41 0.81 54.40
C THR A 393 -10.76 1.47 54.32
N ILE A 394 -11.28 1.64 53.12
CA ILE A 394 -12.63 2.15 52.90
C ILE A 394 -13.52 0.98 52.57
N THR A 395 -14.71 0.97 53.13
CA THR A 395 -15.76 0.00 52.80
C THR A 395 -16.97 0.74 52.25
N ASP A 396 -17.49 0.25 51.13
CA ASP A 396 -18.69 0.75 50.49
C ASP A 396 -19.57 -0.46 50.11
N PRO A 397 -20.90 -0.43 50.33
CA PRO A 397 -21.81 -1.51 49.95
C PRO A 397 -21.77 -1.87 48.46
N GLU A 398 -21.45 -0.91 47.57
CA GLU A 398 -21.32 -1.15 46.13
C GLU A 398 -19.94 -1.71 45.72
N GLY A 399 -19.03 -1.86 46.69
CA GLY A 399 -17.62 -2.16 46.46
C GLY A 399 -16.83 -0.90 46.14
N ILE A 400 -15.58 -0.83 46.60
CA ILE A 400 -14.71 0.32 46.40
C ILE A 400 -13.35 -0.06 45.87
N THR A 401 -12.87 0.68 44.86
CA THR A 401 -11.56 0.47 44.23
C THR A 401 -10.87 1.81 44.08
N ILE A 402 -9.66 1.93 44.62
CA ILE A 402 -8.80 3.09 44.41
C ILE A 402 -8.20 2.95 43.02
N THR A 403 -8.55 3.83 42.09
CA THR A 403 -8.09 3.72 40.69
C THR A 403 -6.95 4.66 40.34
N ASP A 404 -6.76 5.72 41.11
CA ASP A 404 -5.80 6.76 40.77
C ASP A 404 -5.26 7.42 42.03
N LEU A 405 -4.03 7.89 41.95
CA LEU A 405 -3.30 8.56 43.03
C LEU A 405 -2.56 9.76 42.47
N ALA A 406 -2.68 10.92 43.13
CA ALA A 406 -1.89 12.09 42.79
C ALA A 406 -1.44 12.85 44.03
N GLN A 407 -0.31 13.55 43.92
CA GLN A 407 0.17 14.43 44.98
C GLN A 407 0.02 15.89 44.56
N ASP A 408 -0.46 16.74 45.48
CA ASP A 408 -0.44 18.19 45.28
C ASP A 408 0.81 18.88 45.86
N SER A 409 0.96 20.16 45.56
CA SER A 409 2.10 20.98 46.01
C SER A 409 2.18 21.16 47.53
N THR A 410 1.09 20.88 48.27
CA THR A 410 1.06 20.91 49.73
C THR A 410 1.50 19.60 50.36
N GLY A 411 1.62 18.55 49.54
CA GLY A 411 2.01 17.20 49.96
C GLY A 411 0.83 16.27 50.24
N LYS A 412 -0.41 16.68 49.95
CA LYS A 412 -1.60 15.82 50.12
C LYS A 412 -1.63 14.76 49.05
N ILE A 413 -2.02 13.56 49.45
CA ILE A 413 -2.19 12.42 48.55
C ILE A 413 -3.67 12.26 48.24
N TRP A 414 -4.05 12.66 47.04
CA TRP A 414 -5.39 12.55 46.50
C TRP A 414 -5.65 11.17 45.92
N PHE A 415 -6.86 10.67 46.09
CA PHE A 415 -7.30 9.38 45.57
C PHE A 415 -8.77 9.41 45.14
N GLY A 416 -9.09 8.68 44.07
CA GLY A 416 -10.45 8.58 43.51
C GLY A 416 -11.00 7.15 43.54
N PHE A 417 -12.34 7.04 43.46
CA PHE A 417 -13.05 5.76 43.43
C PHE A 417 -13.84 5.57 42.14
N ARG A 418 -13.55 4.51 41.39
CA ARG A 418 -14.31 4.13 40.17
C ARG A 418 -15.64 3.43 40.50
N HIS A 419 -15.64 2.63 41.57
CA HIS A 419 -16.79 1.99 42.17
C HIS A 419 -16.88 2.49 43.62
N GLY A 420 -18.07 2.87 44.10
CA GLY A 420 -18.25 3.56 45.40
C GLY A 420 -18.46 5.06 45.26
N THR A 421 -18.51 5.77 46.40
CA THR A 421 -18.93 7.19 46.47
C THR A 421 -17.76 8.18 46.62
N GLY A 422 -17.32 8.79 45.52
CA GLY A 422 -16.59 10.07 45.48
C GLY A 422 -15.06 9.99 45.36
N PHE A 423 -14.36 10.83 46.14
CA PHE A 423 -12.90 10.95 46.19
C PHE A 423 -12.44 11.46 47.56
N GLY A 424 -11.14 11.51 47.80
CA GLY A 424 -10.59 12.02 49.04
C GLY A 424 -9.11 12.39 48.95
N PHE A 425 -8.58 12.82 50.08
CA PHE A 425 -7.15 12.96 50.26
C PHE A 425 -6.69 12.52 51.65
N TYR A 426 -5.42 12.18 51.74
CA TYR A 426 -4.69 11.96 52.97
C TYR A 426 -3.72 13.12 53.21
N GLU A 427 -3.69 13.61 54.45
CA GLU A 427 -2.72 14.57 54.96
C GLU A 427 -2.19 14.10 56.33
N GLU A 428 -0.92 14.34 56.61
CA GLU A 428 -0.25 13.84 57.82
C GLU A 428 -0.84 14.42 59.12
N GLU A 429 -1.35 15.65 59.08
CA GLU A 429 -1.93 16.33 60.26
C GLU A 429 -3.41 15.97 60.51
N GLU A 430 -4.24 15.95 59.46
CA GLU A 430 -5.70 15.74 59.57
C GLU A 430 -6.13 14.29 59.30
N GLY A 431 -5.23 13.44 58.82
CA GLY A 431 -5.54 12.09 58.38
C GLY A 431 -6.32 12.09 57.06
N VAL A 432 -7.34 11.22 56.96
CA VAL A 432 -8.11 11.06 55.73
C VAL A 432 -9.36 11.93 55.72
N LYS A 433 -9.55 12.66 54.62
CA LYS A 433 -10.79 13.38 54.31
C LYS A 433 -11.46 12.81 53.06
N LEU A 434 -12.76 12.50 53.17
CA LEU A 434 -13.57 11.96 52.07
C LEU A 434 -14.65 12.95 51.65
N PHE A 435 -14.91 13.03 50.35
CA PHE A 435 -15.98 13.81 49.73
C PHE A 435 -16.94 12.84 49.03
N ARG A 436 -18.22 12.84 49.44
CA ARG A 436 -19.24 11.90 48.92
C ARG A 436 -20.42 12.67 48.35
N SER A 437 -21.06 12.15 47.31
CA SER A 437 -22.22 12.79 46.65
C SER A 437 -23.39 13.12 47.59
N GLU A 438 -23.51 12.44 48.74
CA GLU A 438 -24.57 12.68 49.73
C GLU A 438 -24.36 13.96 50.57
N THR A 439 -23.19 14.62 50.50
CA THR A 439 -22.88 15.82 51.30
C THR A 439 -23.42 17.13 50.72
N GLY A 440 -24.05 17.11 49.53
CA GLY A 440 -24.56 18.31 48.86
C GLY A 440 -23.51 19.06 48.03
N ASP A 441 -22.32 18.48 47.83
CA ASP A 441 -21.23 19.05 47.04
C ASP A 441 -21.35 18.70 45.54
N ALA A 442 -20.91 19.61 44.66
CA ALA A 442 -21.08 19.55 43.20
C ALA A 442 -20.13 18.59 42.46
N TYR A 443 -19.68 17.50 43.10
CA TYR A 443 -18.62 16.61 42.59
C TYR A 443 -19.15 15.26 42.09
N PRO A 444 -18.44 14.58 41.16
CA PRO A 444 -18.84 13.28 40.64
C PRO A 444 -18.87 12.20 41.73
N SER A 445 -19.88 11.32 41.68
CA SER A 445 -19.98 10.17 42.58
C SER A 445 -19.00 9.06 42.22
N LYS A 446 -18.55 8.99 40.96
CA LYS A 446 -17.55 8.02 40.46
C LYS A 446 -16.45 8.78 39.76
N VAL A 447 -15.23 8.67 40.27
CA VAL A 447 -14.05 9.31 39.69
C VAL A 447 -13.29 8.28 38.86
N GLY A 448 -13.25 8.51 37.56
CA GLY A 448 -12.59 7.64 36.60
C GLY A 448 -11.09 7.93 36.45
N ALA A 449 -10.70 9.20 36.59
CA ALA A 449 -9.33 9.69 36.54
C ALA A 449 -9.15 10.93 37.45
N LEU A 450 -7.94 11.13 37.98
CA LEU A 450 -7.58 12.25 38.83
C LEU A 450 -6.22 12.82 38.41
N LEU A 451 -6.10 14.14 38.33
CA LEU A 451 -4.84 14.81 37.98
C LEU A 451 -4.65 16.05 38.84
N VAL A 452 -3.41 16.30 39.28
CA VAL A 452 -3.02 17.61 39.80
C VAL A 452 -2.12 18.27 38.78
N ASP A 453 -2.55 19.41 38.24
CA ASP A 453 -1.77 20.13 37.23
C ASP A 453 -0.63 20.95 37.87
N ARG A 454 0.27 21.48 37.03
CA ARG A 454 1.40 22.31 37.46
C ARG A 454 0.98 23.62 38.13
N GLN A 455 -0.27 24.08 37.93
CA GLN A 455 -0.83 25.26 38.60
C GLN A 455 -1.35 24.92 40.00
N GLY A 456 -1.45 23.63 40.32
CA GLY A 456 -1.94 23.11 41.59
C GLY A 456 -3.45 22.89 41.63
N ASP A 457 -4.13 22.95 40.48
CA ASP A 457 -5.55 22.62 40.39
C ASP A 457 -5.73 21.09 40.36
N VAL A 458 -6.66 20.61 41.19
CA VAL A 458 -7.05 19.19 41.23
C VAL A 458 -8.21 18.98 40.27
N TRP A 459 -7.97 18.21 39.22
CA TRP A 459 -8.92 17.83 38.19
C TRP A 459 -9.53 16.46 38.49
N LEU A 460 -10.85 16.36 38.29
CA LEU A 460 -11.64 15.15 38.53
C LEU A 460 -12.43 14.82 37.27
N GLY A 461 -12.19 13.63 36.72
CA GLY A 461 -12.93 13.07 35.59
C GLY A 461 -14.00 12.08 36.03
N SER A 462 -15.20 12.17 35.46
CA SER A 462 -16.32 11.28 35.76
C SER A 462 -16.14 9.90 35.13
N GLY A 463 -16.31 8.85 35.93
CA GLY A 463 -16.25 7.45 35.47
C GLY A 463 -17.59 6.88 34.97
N SER A 464 -18.70 7.62 35.07
CA SER A 464 -20.01 7.19 34.58
C SER A 464 -20.90 8.38 34.17
N PRO A 465 -21.34 8.46 32.90
CA PRO A 465 -22.05 9.64 32.37
C PRO A 465 -23.52 9.76 32.81
N GLY A 466 -24.04 8.84 33.64
CA GLY A 466 -25.45 8.84 34.04
C GLY A 466 -25.88 9.96 34.99
N SER A 467 -24.98 10.47 35.85
CA SER A 467 -25.33 11.46 36.88
C SER A 467 -24.61 12.81 36.75
N TRP A 468 -23.55 12.93 35.94
CA TRP A 468 -22.70 14.12 35.94
C TRP A 468 -21.82 14.26 34.66
N ASN A 469 -21.65 15.48 34.14
CA ASN A 469 -21.24 15.80 32.75
C ASN A 469 -19.72 15.93 32.49
N GLY A 470 -18.89 14.98 32.93
CA GLY A 470 -17.54 14.81 32.39
C GLY A 470 -16.37 15.28 33.29
N LEU A 471 -16.11 16.58 33.44
CA LEU A 471 -14.85 17.11 34.04
C LEU A 471 -15.06 18.31 35.00
N CYS A 472 -14.37 18.37 36.15
CA CYS A 472 -14.34 19.54 37.05
C CYS A 472 -12.99 19.76 37.73
N ARG A 473 -12.83 20.97 38.28
CA ARG A 473 -11.79 21.28 39.27
C ARG A 473 -12.36 21.25 40.69
N TYR A 474 -11.55 20.83 41.66
CA TYR A 474 -11.87 20.85 43.09
C TYR A 474 -12.14 22.27 43.65
N ASN A 475 -11.69 23.34 42.98
CA ASN A 475 -12.01 24.71 43.39
C ASN A 475 -13.45 25.15 43.04
N GLY A 476 -14.26 24.26 42.44
CA GLY A 476 -15.69 24.47 42.18
C GLY A 476 -16.04 24.94 40.77
N SER A 477 -15.06 25.18 39.88
CA SER A 477 -15.36 25.41 38.45
C SER A 477 -15.72 24.09 37.77
N THR A 478 -17.00 23.96 37.40
CA THR A 478 -17.52 22.83 36.62
C THR A 478 -17.55 23.20 35.14
N PHE A 479 -17.04 22.30 34.29
CA PHE A 479 -17.12 22.46 32.84
C PHE A 479 -18.42 21.79 32.39
N ALA A 480 -19.54 22.53 32.44
CA ALA A 480 -20.82 22.01 31.98
C ALA A 480 -20.86 22.00 30.44
N ALA A 481 -21.21 20.84 29.86
CA ALA A 481 -21.58 20.67 28.45
C ALA A 481 -20.70 21.46 27.47
N VAL A 482 -19.41 21.11 27.42
CA VAL A 482 -18.55 21.60 26.34
C VAL A 482 -18.67 20.63 25.17
N ASP A 483 -18.92 21.16 23.97
CA ASP A 483 -19.14 20.39 22.73
C ASP A 483 -18.10 19.27 22.57
N GLY A 484 -18.44 18.03 22.96
CA GLY A 484 -17.61 16.84 22.81
C GLY A 484 -17.21 16.07 24.08
N VAL A 485 -17.25 16.69 25.27
CA VAL A 485 -16.92 15.99 26.55
C VAL A 485 -18.18 15.45 27.26
N SER A 486 -19.37 15.94 26.86
CA SER A 486 -20.63 15.56 27.50
C SER A 486 -21.11 14.18 27.06
N GLY A 487 -20.92 13.17 27.91
CA GLY A 487 -21.53 11.84 27.73
C GLY A 487 -20.54 10.66 27.75
N SER A 488 -19.24 10.92 27.68
CA SER A 488 -18.21 9.87 27.73
C SER A 488 -17.64 9.71 29.15
N SER A 489 -17.22 8.48 29.49
CA SER A 489 -16.49 8.21 30.73
C SER A 489 -15.04 8.68 30.55
N ILE A 490 -14.53 9.50 31.46
CA ILE A 490 -13.11 9.89 31.50
C ILE A 490 -12.33 8.78 32.19
N LEU A 491 -11.33 8.24 31.50
CA LEU A 491 -10.55 7.09 31.93
C LEU A 491 -9.12 7.46 32.29
N SER A 492 -8.56 8.51 31.70
CA SER A 492 -7.23 9.02 31.97
C SER A 492 -7.12 10.52 31.70
N MET A 493 -6.18 11.19 32.36
CA MET A 493 -5.85 12.60 32.11
C MET A 493 -4.34 12.80 32.22
N TYR A 494 -3.79 13.70 31.41
CA TYR A 494 -2.37 14.02 31.39
C TYR A 494 -2.14 15.48 30.99
N GLU A 495 -1.28 16.20 31.72
CA GLU A 495 -0.85 17.55 31.34
C GLU A 495 0.47 17.47 30.55
N ASP A 496 0.47 17.98 29.32
CA ASP A 496 1.66 18.00 28.48
C ASP A 496 2.70 19.06 28.93
N LEU A 497 3.87 19.03 28.30
CA LEU A 497 4.97 19.94 28.59
C LEU A 497 4.61 21.41 28.37
N ASP A 498 3.66 21.70 27.47
CA ASP A 498 3.20 23.05 27.13
C ASP A 498 2.04 23.52 28.03
N GLY A 499 1.56 22.67 28.96
CA GLY A 499 0.47 22.96 29.89
C GLY A 499 -0.94 22.70 29.33
N GLY A 500 -1.03 22.04 28.16
CA GLY A 500 -2.28 21.56 27.60
C GLY A 500 -2.72 20.26 28.26
N LEU A 501 -4.04 20.09 28.43
CA LEU A 501 -4.62 18.93 29.09
C LEU A 501 -5.12 17.93 28.05
N TRP A 502 -4.56 16.73 28.08
CA TRP A 502 -5.02 15.56 27.33
C TRP A 502 -5.95 14.71 28.19
N ILE A 503 -7.09 14.33 27.63
CA ILE A 503 -8.17 13.64 28.32
C ILE A 503 -8.54 12.39 27.51
N GLY A 504 -8.30 11.22 28.09
CA GLY A 504 -8.67 9.93 27.51
C GLY A 504 -10.08 9.55 27.93
N THR A 505 -10.92 9.24 26.95
CA THR A 505 -12.33 8.92 27.19
C THR A 505 -12.71 7.56 26.62
N SER A 506 -13.94 7.12 26.87
CA SER A 506 -14.52 5.93 26.22
C SER A 506 -14.90 6.15 24.74
N GLU A 507 -14.81 7.38 24.22
CA GLU A 507 -15.26 7.78 22.88
C GLU A 507 -14.18 8.54 22.08
N GLY A 508 -12.94 8.51 22.54
CA GLY A 508 -11.78 9.10 21.87
C GLY A 508 -10.84 9.83 22.81
N LEU A 509 -9.93 10.60 22.21
CA LEU A 509 -8.96 11.44 22.88
C LEU A 509 -9.36 12.91 22.72
N ILE A 510 -9.26 13.69 23.78
CA ILE A 510 -9.59 15.11 23.79
C ILE A 510 -8.38 15.91 24.24
N TYR A 511 -8.10 17.02 23.56
CA TYR A 511 -7.08 18.00 23.95
C TYR A 511 -7.74 19.32 24.34
N TYR A 512 -7.29 19.91 25.45
CA TYR A 512 -7.74 21.20 25.96
C TYR A 512 -6.55 22.14 26.15
N ASP A 513 -6.52 23.23 25.38
CA ASP A 513 -5.44 24.23 25.40
C ASP A 513 -5.62 25.34 26.45
N GLY A 514 -6.64 25.22 27.32
CA GLY A 514 -7.05 26.26 28.25
C GLY A 514 -8.20 27.15 27.76
N SER A 515 -8.57 27.07 26.47
CA SER A 515 -9.65 27.84 25.86
C SER A 515 -10.60 26.99 25.00
N TYR A 516 -10.07 26.05 24.22
CA TYR A 516 -10.80 25.24 23.25
C TYR A 516 -10.52 23.74 23.44
N PHE A 517 -11.51 22.93 23.06
CA PHE A 517 -11.41 21.48 23.04
C PHE A 517 -11.25 20.99 21.60
N ARG A 518 -10.35 20.03 21.39
CA ARG A 518 -10.14 19.33 20.13
C ARG A 518 -10.27 17.83 20.33
N ASN A 519 -11.17 17.21 19.57
CA ASN A 519 -11.44 15.77 19.66
C ASN A 519 -10.67 15.01 18.58
N PHE A 520 -10.17 13.84 18.95
CA PHE A 520 -9.47 12.90 18.08
C PHE A 520 -10.14 11.53 18.18
N THR A 521 -10.58 11.00 17.04
CA THR A 521 -11.24 9.68 16.93
C THR A 521 -10.49 8.79 15.94
N GLN A 522 -11.06 7.61 15.61
CA GLN A 522 -10.50 6.74 14.57
C GLN A 522 -10.34 7.44 13.22
N ALA A 523 -11.20 8.40 12.90
CA ALA A 523 -11.09 9.20 11.67
C ALA A 523 -9.81 10.05 11.62
N ASN A 524 -9.21 10.34 12.78
CA ASN A 524 -7.95 11.08 12.88
C ASN A 524 -6.72 10.16 12.92
N GLY A 525 -6.90 8.83 13.02
CA GLY A 525 -5.82 7.84 13.06
C GLY A 525 -5.64 7.13 14.41
N LEU A 526 -6.48 7.44 15.41
CA LEU A 526 -6.48 6.70 16.69
C LEU A 526 -6.91 5.23 16.44
N PRO A 527 -6.25 4.20 17.00
CA PRO A 527 -6.60 2.81 16.70
C PRO A 527 -7.94 2.38 17.31
N CYS A 528 -8.27 2.89 18.50
CA CYS A 528 -9.51 2.60 19.20
C CYS A 528 -9.97 3.83 19.98
N GLU A 529 -11.28 4.00 20.13
CA GLU A 529 -11.89 5.14 20.81
C GLU A 529 -11.77 5.06 22.34
N ILE A 530 -11.59 3.86 22.91
CA ILE A 530 -11.43 3.70 24.36
C ILE A 530 -9.96 3.98 24.73
N VAL A 531 -9.69 5.17 25.26
CA VAL A 531 -8.34 5.61 25.65
C VAL A 531 -8.14 5.42 27.16
N THR A 532 -7.29 4.48 27.53
CA THR A 532 -7.11 4.02 28.91
C THR A 532 -5.98 4.74 29.65
N THR A 533 -4.96 5.21 28.94
CA THR A 533 -3.80 5.90 29.53
C THR A 533 -3.10 6.80 28.51
N ILE A 534 -2.50 7.89 28.98
CA ILE A 534 -1.79 8.88 28.17
C ILE A 534 -0.52 9.27 28.90
N THR A 535 0.61 9.27 28.20
CA THR A 535 1.91 9.69 28.73
C THR A 535 2.68 10.44 27.65
N GLN A 536 3.17 11.64 27.93
CA GLN A 536 4.16 12.29 27.07
C GLN A 536 5.56 11.85 27.49
N ILE A 537 6.37 11.42 26.53
CA ILE A 537 7.77 11.04 26.77
C ILE A 537 8.71 12.24 26.56
N GLY A 538 9.98 12.10 26.93
CA GLY A 538 10.94 13.21 27.00
C GLY A 538 11.20 13.97 25.69
N ASP A 539 10.88 13.40 24.53
CA ASP A 539 11.01 14.07 23.22
C ASP A 539 9.75 14.85 22.80
N GLY A 540 8.69 14.85 23.62
CA GLY A 540 7.42 15.50 23.35
C GLY A 540 6.37 14.60 22.68
N THR A 541 6.72 13.37 22.30
CA THR A 541 5.79 12.41 21.71
C THR A 541 4.78 11.93 22.75
N LEU A 542 3.50 11.92 22.39
CA LEU A 542 2.43 11.37 23.21
C LEU A 542 2.29 9.88 22.94
N TRP A 543 2.30 9.09 23.99
CA TRP A 543 2.02 7.66 23.98
C TRP A 543 0.67 7.41 24.61
N ILE A 544 -0.17 6.70 23.88
CA ILE A 544 -1.59 6.53 24.16
C ILE A 544 -1.86 5.03 24.22
N GLY A 545 -2.33 4.58 25.37
CA GLY A 545 -2.84 3.22 25.55
C GLY A 545 -4.34 3.18 25.28
N THR A 546 -4.80 2.12 24.65
CA THR A 546 -6.22 1.90 24.36
C THR A 546 -6.70 0.55 24.87
N GLU A 547 -8.03 0.37 24.92
CA GLU A 547 -8.66 -0.93 25.11
C GLU A 547 -9.06 -1.51 23.75
N GLY A 548 -8.39 -2.57 23.30
CA GLY A 548 -8.69 -3.25 22.04
C GLY A 548 -7.86 -2.78 20.83
N GLY A 549 -7.34 -1.55 20.86
CA GLY A 549 -6.50 -0.97 19.80
C GLY A 549 -4.99 -1.05 20.04
N GLY A 550 -4.55 -1.49 21.22
CA GLY A 550 -3.14 -1.53 21.60
C GLY A 550 -2.59 -0.14 21.93
N ILE A 551 -1.38 0.14 21.44
CA ILE A 551 -0.61 1.36 21.74
C ILE A 551 -0.53 2.23 20.51
N CYS A 552 -0.65 3.54 20.70
CA CYS A 552 -0.47 4.54 19.65
C CYS A 552 0.46 5.65 20.12
N CYS A 553 1.39 6.07 19.27
CA CYS A 553 2.19 7.27 19.48
C CYS A 553 1.71 8.41 18.56
N TYR A 554 1.86 9.64 19.04
CA TYR A 554 1.45 10.86 18.34
C TYR A 554 2.45 11.99 18.60
N ASP A 555 3.05 12.52 17.54
CA ASP A 555 4.04 13.61 17.58
C ASP A 555 3.46 14.99 17.21
N GLY A 556 2.12 15.11 17.17
CA GLY A 556 1.45 16.31 16.68
C GLY A 556 1.13 16.29 15.17
N LYS A 557 1.65 15.30 14.42
CA LYS A 557 1.45 15.18 12.97
C LYS A 557 0.84 13.84 12.56
N VAL A 558 1.30 12.73 13.14
CA VAL A 558 0.91 11.37 12.75
C VAL A 558 0.52 10.57 13.98
N PHE A 559 -0.62 9.89 13.90
CA PHE A 559 -0.95 8.81 14.82
C PHE A 559 -0.40 7.51 14.26
N GLN A 560 0.57 6.92 14.96
CA GLN A 560 1.22 5.68 14.56
C GLN A 560 0.90 4.59 15.59
N VAL A 561 0.46 3.43 15.11
CA VAL A 561 0.09 2.31 15.99
C VAL A 561 1.29 1.40 16.17
N ILE A 562 1.62 1.06 17.43
CA ILE A 562 2.67 0.10 17.75
C ILE A 562 2.04 -1.28 17.82
N GLN A 563 2.30 -2.09 16.80
CA GLN A 563 1.89 -3.48 16.76
C GLN A 563 2.91 -4.34 17.52
N ILE A 564 2.45 -5.00 18.58
CA ILE A 564 3.22 -6.01 19.30
C ILE A 564 2.70 -7.37 18.84
N PRO A 565 3.43 -8.11 17.99
CA PRO A 565 3.00 -9.43 17.50
C PRO A 565 2.97 -10.50 18.60
N GLY A 566 1.98 -11.40 18.55
CA GLY A 566 1.86 -12.60 19.40
C GLY A 566 1.05 -12.44 20.69
N ASP A 567 0.91 -13.52 21.46
CA ASP A 567 0.39 -13.49 22.85
C ASP A 567 1.60 -13.18 23.77
N PRO A 568 1.60 -12.08 24.54
CA PRO A 568 0.39 -11.50 25.07
C PRO A 568 0.17 -10.05 24.65
N ALA A 569 -0.13 -9.87 23.36
CA ALA A 569 -0.88 -8.75 22.83
C ALA A 569 -2.35 -8.86 23.23
N ARG A 570 -2.63 -8.82 24.54
CA ARG A 570 -3.93 -8.33 24.96
C ARG A 570 -3.88 -6.84 24.74
N ASN A 571 -4.64 -6.37 23.76
CA ASN A 571 -4.68 -4.99 23.26
C ASN A 571 -5.18 -3.96 24.30
N VAL A 572 -5.12 -4.28 25.60
CA VAL A 572 -5.56 -3.43 26.70
C VAL A 572 -4.32 -2.96 27.44
N ILE A 573 -4.09 -1.65 27.38
CA ILE A 573 -2.94 -1.00 28.00
C ILE A 573 -3.42 -0.30 29.26
N HIS A 574 -2.95 -0.73 30.42
CA HIS A 574 -3.37 -0.13 31.70
C HIS A 574 -2.58 1.12 32.04
N GLN A 575 -1.27 1.13 31.77
CA GLN A 575 -0.41 2.28 32.03
C GLN A 575 0.83 2.27 31.13
N ILE A 576 1.32 3.46 30.79
CA ILE A 576 2.56 3.67 30.05
C ILE A 576 3.52 4.49 30.91
N TYR A 577 4.78 4.07 30.99
CA TYR A 577 5.83 4.75 31.74
C TYR A 577 7.14 4.82 30.93
N GLN A 578 7.88 5.92 30.99
CA GLN A 578 9.22 6.01 30.42
C GLN A 578 10.26 6.03 31.54
N ASP A 579 11.26 5.16 31.47
CA ASP A 579 12.38 5.16 32.41
C ASP A 579 13.45 6.21 32.05
N SER A 580 14.40 6.41 32.97
CA SER A 580 15.49 7.39 32.78
C SER A 580 16.45 7.03 31.64
N GLY A 581 16.45 5.78 31.17
CA GLY A 581 17.20 5.32 30.00
C GLY A 581 16.46 5.57 28.67
N GLY A 582 15.26 6.13 28.71
CA GLY A 582 14.43 6.39 27.53
C GLY A 582 13.59 5.18 27.08
N ARG A 583 13.64 4.06 27.80
CA ARG A 583 12.86 2.85 27.48
C ARG A 583 11.43 3.03 28.00
N ILE A 584 10.49 2.52 27.23
CA ILE A 584 9.07 2.70 27.47
C ILE A 584 8.49 1.38 27.96
N TRP A 585 7.70 1.44 29.01
CA TRP A 585 7.16 0.30 29.71
C TRP A 585 5.64 0.33 29.62
N PHE A 586 5.05 -0.81 29.25
CA PHE A 586 3.61 -0.99 29.13
C PHE A 586 3.12 -2.01 30.14
N ALA A 587 2.21 -1.57 31.01
CA ALA A 587 1.40 -2.46 31.82
C ALA A 587 0.24 -3.00 30.98
N THR A 588 0.14 -4.31 30.85
CA THR A 588 -0.88 -4.97 30.00
C THR A 588 -1.54 -6.13 30.75
N GLU A 589 -2.65 -6.63 30.21
CA GLU A 589 -3.23 -7.89 30.71
C GLU A 589 -2.33 -9.11 30.46
N GLY A 590 -1.35 -8.96 29.57
CA GLY A 590 -0.47 -10.00 29.08
C GLY A 590 0.85 -10.17 29.82
N GLY A 591 1.29 -9.11 30.48
CA GLY A 591 2.57 -9.03 31.18
C GLY A 591 3.05 -7.59 31.23
N LEU A 592 4.32 -7.45 31.61
CA LEU A 592 5.03 -6.19 31.48
C LEU A 592 5.78 -6.22 30.15
N ILE A 593 5.63 -5.18 29.33
CA ILE A 593 6.33 -5.07 28.06
C ILE A 593 7.26 -3.87 28.14
N GLN A 594 8.52 -4.08 27.73
CA GLN A 594 9.50 -3.02 27.54
C GLN A 594 9.69 -2.78 26.05
N TYR A 595 9.73 -1.52 25.67
CA TYR A 595 9.87 -1.04 24.31
C TYR A 595 11.00 -0.02 24.25
N SER A 596 11.93 -0.23 23.33
CA SER A 596 13.08 0.65 23.11
C SER A 596 12.95 1.26 21.71
N PRO A 597 12.49 2.52 21.59
CA PRO A 597 12.41 3.19 20.29
C PRO A 597 13.79 3.29 19.65
N ARG A 598 13.84 3.27 18.31
CA ARG A 598 15.06 3.40 17.53
C ARG A 598 14.95 4.54 16.53
N GLN A 599 16.06 5.22 16.29
CA GLN A 599 16.15 6.25 15.26
C GLN A 599 16.74 5.65 13.99
N VAL A 600 15.91 4.98 13.19
CA VAL A 600 16.30 4.45 11.88
C VAL A 600 15.39 5.06 10.84
N ILE A 601 15.96 5.91 9.98
CA ILE A 601 15.20 6.66 8.99
C ILE A 601 14.71 5.70 7.88
N PRO A 602 13.40 5.60 7.61
CA PRO A 602 12.90 4.80 6.49
C PRO A 602 13.17 5.51 5.16
N GLU A 603 13.14 4.75 4.07
CA GLU A 603 13.18 5.28 2.70
C GLU A 603 11.78 5.26 2.07
N VAL A 604 11.55 6.11 1.07
CA VAL A 604 10.33 6.08 0.25
C VAL A 604 10.67 6.34 -1.21
N ALA A 605 9.97 5.68 -2.12
CA ALA A 605 10.11 5.91 -3.55
C ALA A 605 8.74 5.96 -4.24
N ILE A 606 8.59 6.87 -5.20
CA ILE A 606 7.44 6.89 -6.11
C ILE A 606 7.73 5.88 -7.23
N LEU A 607 6.95 4.80 -7.24
CA LEU A 607 7.12 3.69 -8.17
C LEU A 607 6.51 4.03 -9.54
N ALA A 608 5.30 4.60 -9.54
CA ALA A 608 4.61 4.95 -10.77
C ALA A 608 3.59 6.07 -10.60
N VAL A 609 3.36 6.82 -11.67
CA VAL A 609 2.20 7.70 -11.85
C VAL A 609 1.37 7.17 -12.99
N VAL A 610 0.10 6.86 -12.75
CA VAL A 610 -0.85 6.37 -13.74
C VAL A 610 -1.82 7.49 -14.09
N ALA A 611 -1.77 7.96 -15.33
CA ALA A 611 -2.59 9.05 -15.85
C ALA A 611 -3.15 8.66 -17.24
N ASP A 612 -2.76 9.37 -18.31
CA ASP A 612 -3.01 8.96 -19.70
C ASP A 612 -2.26 7.66 -20.07
N ARG A 613 -1.15 7.41 -19.38
CA ARG A 613 -0.32 6.21 -19.43
C ARG A 613 0.34 6.00 -18.08
N THR A 614 1.06 4.89 -17.94
CA THR A 614 1.89 4.61 -16.75
C THR A 614 3.29 5.21 -16.95
N TYR A 615 3.68 6.09 -16.05
CA TYR A 615 5.02 6.66 -15.94
C TYR A 615 5.74 5.96 -14.79
N THR A 616 6.81 5.21 -15.08
CA THR A 616 7.60 4.49 -14.06
C THR A 616 8.72 5.37 -13.54
N SER A 617 8.82 5.52 -12.22
CA SER A 617 9.80 6.38 -11.51
C SER A 617 10.01 7.79 -12.12
N PRO A 618 8.93 8.56 -12.37
CA PRO A 618 9.05 9.86 -13.01
C PRO A 618 9.51 10.96 -12.03
N LEU A 619 10.33 11.89 -12.53
CA LEU A 619 10.64 13.15 -11.83
C LEU A 619 9.64 14.27 -12.21
N GLU A 620 9.13 14.23 -13.43
CA GLU A 620 8.18 15.19 -13.98
C GLU A 620 7.26 14.49 -14.99
N VAL A 621 5.96 14.78 -14.95
CA VAL A 621 4.96 14.26 -15.88
C VAL A 621 4.06 15.38 -16.38
N GLN A 622 3.62 15.27 -17.64
CA GLN A 622 2.66 16.19 -18.23
C GLN A 622 1.55 15.41 -18.90
N PHE A 623 0.31 15.84 -18.67
CA PHE A 623 -0.87 15.19 -19.23
C PHE A 623 -2.04 16.19 -19.38
N PRO A 624 -2.98 15.92 -20.30
CA PRO A 624 -4.13 16.81 -20.52
C PRO A 624 -5.21 16.64 -19.43
N THR A 625 -6.05 17.66 -19.24
CA THR A 625 -7.21 17.63 -18.34
C THR A 625 -8.23 16.52 -18.65
N THR A 626 -8.17 15.89 -19.84
CA THR A 626 -9.01 14.73 -20.17
C THR A 626 -8.67 13.47 -19.39
N VAL A 627 -7.53 13.44 -18.69
CA VAL A 627 -7.22 12.40 -17.72
C VAL A 627 -8.11 12.57 -16.50
N GLY A 628 -9.22 11.82 -16.47
CA GLY A 628 -10.21 11.92 -15.40
C GLY A 628 -9.77 11.33 -14.05
N ARG A 629 -8.71 10.52 -14.03
CA ARG A 629 -8.18 9.87 -12.82
C ARG A 629 -6.66 9.76 -12.91
N ILE A 630 -5.99 10.18 -11.84
CA ILE A 630 -4.54 10.11 -11.69
C ILE A 630 -4.27 9.31 -10.43
N SER A 631 -3.36 8.35 -10.51
CA SER A 631 -2.95 7.54 -9.37
C SER A 631 -1.45 7.58 -9.18
N PHE A 632 -1.03 7.72 -7.92
CA PHE A 632 0.36 7.67 -7.49
C PHE A 632 0.55 6.36 -6.74
N SER A 633 1.49 5.54 -7.20
CA SER A 633 1.96 4.35 -6.49
C SER A 633 3.34 4.63 -5.93
N PHE A 634 3.53 4.33 -4.65
CA PHE A 634 4.77 4.54 -3.92
C PHE A 634 4.96 3.41 -2.91
N ALA A 635 6.20 3.16 -2.52
CA ALA A 635 6.51 2.19 -1.49
C ALA A 635 7.62 2.70 -0.60
N GLY A 636 7.46 2.48 0.70
CA GLY A 636 8.49 2.72 1.70
C GLY A 636 9.34 1.47 1.92
N LYS A 637 10.56 1.65 2.40
CA LYS A 637 11.41 0.57 2.88
C LYS A 637 11.90 0.97 4.27
N SER A 638 11.61 0.14 5.27
CA SER A 638 12.15 0.33 6.62
C SER A 638 12.94 -0.90 7.02
N PRO A 639 14.17 -0.73 7.52
CA PRO A 639 14.90 -1.83 8.14
C PRO A 639 14.16 -2.39 9.35
N THR A 640 13.32 -1.59 10.00
CA THR A 640 12.69 -1.92 11.29
C THR A 640 11.24 -2.40 11.15
N GLU A 641 10.65 -2.34 9.95
CA GLU A 641 9.21 -2.53 9.76
C GLU A 641 8.83 -2.84 8.30
N LEU A 642 7.77 -3.65 8.12
CA LEU A 642 7.22 -3.91 6.80
C LEU A 642 6.55 -2.65 6.20
N SER A 643 6.68 -2.41 4.91
CA SER A 643 6.07 -1.29 4.17
C SER A 643 4.55 -1.21 4.26
N SER A 644 3.86 -2.31 4.64
CA SER A 644 2.42 -2.36 4.90
C SER A 644 2.03 -1.78 6.26
N TYR A 645 2.98 -1.68 7.19
CA TYR A 645 2.80 -1.06 8.50
C TYR A 645 3.34 0.38 8.57
N LEU A 646 4.08 0.81 7.56
CA LEU A 646 4.47 2.21 7.41
C LEU A 646 3.25 3.09 7.17
N ILE A 647 3.25 4.27 7.79
CA ILE A 647 2.31 5.34 7.45
C ILE A 647 2.96 6.23 6.40
N TYR A 648 2.21 6.56 5.36
CA TYR A 648 2.63 7.50 4.34
C TYR A 648 1.93 8.83 4.56
N ARG A 649 2.72 9.88 4.71
CA ARG A 649 2.23 11.24 4.59
C ARG A 649 2.35 11.67 3.16
N TYR A 650 1.28 12.17 2.58
CA TYR A 650 1.29 12.65 1.21
C TYR A 650 0.57 13.99 1.10
N ARG A 651 0.92 14.73 0.04
CA ARG A 651 0.16 15.91 -0.37
C ARG A 651 0.33 16.18 -1.85
N LEU A 652 -0.70 16.74 -2.47
CA LEU A 652 -0.62 17.33 -3.80
C LEU A 652 -0.59 18.87 -3.71
N TYR A 653 0.60 19.45 -3.66
CA TYR A 653 0.76 20.90 -3.61
C TYR A 653 0.20 21.53 -4.88
N GLY A 654 -0.66 22.55 -4.72
CA GLY A 654 -1.47 23.15 -5.79
C GLY A 654 -2.93 22.69 -5.78
N HIS A 655 -3.24 21.56 -5.13
CA HIS A 655 -4.60 21.07 -4.89
C HIS A 655 -4.98 21.13 -3.41
N GLU A 656 -4.05 20.74 -2.53
CA GLU A 656 -4.20 20.82 -1.07
C GLU A 656 -2.97 21.45 -0.40
N GLN A 657 -3.18 22.04 0.78
CA GLN A 657 -2.12 22.71 1.55
C GLN A 657 -1.55 21.81 2.65
N GLU A 658 -2.42 21.08 3.34
CA GLU A 658 -2.06 20.23 4.47
C GLU A 658 -1.63 18.83 4.02
N TRP A 659 -0.81 18.18 4.84
CA TRP A 659 -0.44 16.78 4.63
C TRP A 659 -1.58 15.85 5.05
N GLN A 660 -1.89 14.88 4.19
CA GLN A 660 -2.78 13.77 4.49
C GLN A 660 -1.95 12.56 4.95
N GLN A 661 -2.59 11.60 5.61
CA GLN A 661 -1.99 10.32 5.98
C GLN A 661 -2.74 9.14 5.37
N THR A 662 -2.02 8.07 5.02
CA THR A 662 -2.59 6.81 4.55
C THR A 662 -1.66 5.65 4.89
N ASN A 663 -2.20 4.45 5.05
CA ASN A 663 -1.42 3.21 5.11
C ASN A 663 -1.41 2.49 3.73
N GLN A 664 -2.05 3.07 2.72
CA GLN A 664 -2.08 2.52 1.37
C GLN A 664 -0.87 3.02 0.57
N MET A 665 -0.23 2.11 -0.16
CA MET A 665 0.86 2.38 -1.11
C MET A 665 0.40 3.02 -2.43
N GLN A 666 -0.85 3.49 -2.47
CA GLN A 666 -1.46 4.10 -3.63
C GLN A 666 -2.45 5.17 -3.19
N VAL A 667 -2.42 6.33 -3.84
CA VAL A 667 -3.43 7.40 -3.68
C VAL A 667 -3.90 7.89 -5.03
N GLU A 668 -5.09 8.47 -5.07
CA GLU A 668 -5.76 8.85 -6.31
C GLU A 668 -6.40 10.22 -6.23
N TYR A 669 -6.31 10.93 -7.35
CA TYR A 669 -6.95 12.22 -7.56
C TYR A 669 -7.84 12.14 -8.79
N LEU A 670 -8.99 12.82 -8.72
CA LEU A 670 -9.96 12.88 -9.81
C LEU A 670 -9.97 14.30 -10.36
N GLN A 671 -9.89 14.42 -11.69
CA GLN A 671 -10.11 15.68 -12.42
C GLN A 671 -9.35 16.90 -11.85
N LEU A 672 -8.03 16.95 -12.04
CA LEU A 672 -7.24 18.14 -11.70
C LEU A 672 -7.48 19.27 -12.72
N GLU A 673 -7.52 20.51 -12.23
CA GLU A 673 -7.57 21.70 -13.07
C GLU A 673 -6.23 21.91 -13.83
N PRO A 674 -6.22 22.69 -14.93
CA PRO A 674 -4.97 23.08 -15.57
C PRO A 674 -4.05 23.82 -14.60
N GLY A 675 -2.79 23.41 -14.51
CA GLY A 675 -1.83 24.00 -13.58
C GLY A 675 -0.62 23.12 -13.32
N GLU A 676 0.29 23.67 -12.53
CA GLU A 676 1.48 22.97 -12.04
C GLU A 676 1.22 22.47 -10.63
N TYR A 677 1.46 21.18 -10.40
CA TYR A 677 1.29 20.52 -9.12
C TYR A 677 2.56 19.78 -8.73
N THR A 678 2.77 19.61 -7.42
CA THR A 678 3.86 18.77 -6.91
C THR A 678 3.29 17.75 -5.95
N PHE A 679 3.29 16.49 -6.33
CA PHE A 679 2.97 15.40 -5.42
C PHE A 679 4.20 15.12 -4.56
N SER A 680 4.03 15.15 -3.24
CA SER A 680 5.08 14.84 -2.26
C SER A 680 4.62 13.68 -1.38
N VAL A 681 5.52 12.75 -1.07
CA VAL A 681 5.26 11.65 -0.15
C VAL A 681 6.44 11.42 0.79
N GLN A 682 6.15 11.07 2.04
CA GLN A 682 7.09 10.65 3.08
C GLN A 682 6.61 9.33 3.68
N ALA A 683 7.52 8.42 3.97
CA ALA A 683 7.25 7.27 4.82
C ALA A 683 7.56 7.61 6.28
N VAL A 684 6.74 7.07 7.17
CA VAL A 684 6.85 7.19 8.62
C VAL A 684 6.81 5.77 9.18
N ASP A 685 7.83 5.40 9.96
CA ASP A 685 7.88 4.11 10.62
C ASP A 685 7.19 4.13 12.00
N ARG A 686 7.13 2.97 12.66
CA ARG A 686 6.51 2.84 13.98
C ARG A 686 7.11 3.70 15.08
N ASP A 687 8.38 4.07 14.97
CA ASP A 687 9.06 4.93 15.94
C ASP A 687 8.92 6.41 15.59
N LEU A 688 8.05 6.75 14.63
CA LEU A 688 7.86 8.11 14.10
C LEU A 688 9.14 8.68 13.46
N ASN A 689 9.98 7.82 12.87
CA ASN A 689 11.07 8.27 12.02
C ASN A 689 10.54 8.61 10.63
N TYR A 690 10.89 9.80 10.15
CA TYR A 690 10.41 10.33 8.87
C TYR A 690 11.47 10.18 7.78
N SER A 691 11.08 9.61 6.64
CA SER A 691 11.90 9.66 5.43
C SER A 691 12.05 11.09 4.91
N GLU A 692 13.06 11.31 4.07
CA GLU A 692 13.05 12.49 3.20
C GLU A 692 11.80 12.46 2.29
N ALA A 693 11.30 13.64 1.94
CA ALA A 693 10.13 13.76 1.07
C ALA A 693 10.53 13.59 -0.39
N VAL A 694 10.00 12.55 -1.04
CA VAL A 694 10.17 12.36 -2.48
C VAL A 694 9.05 13.05 -3.22
N GLN A 695 9.39 13.68 -4.35
CA GLN A 695 8.49 14.54 -5.11
C GLN A 695 8.44 14.19 -6.59
N VAL A 696 7.27 14.36 -7.19
CA VAL A 696 7.08 14.36 -8.65
C VAL A 696 6.29 15.61 -9.04
N LYS A 697 6.78 16.31 -10.07
CA LYS A 697 6.11 17.48 -10.64
C LYS A 697 5.10 17.07 -11.71
N LEU A 698 3.93 17.70 -11.72
CA LEU A 698 2.85 17.45 -12.67
C LEU A 698 2.49 18.75 -13.39
N GLY A 699 2.57 18.74 -14.71
CA GLY A 699 1.98 19.78 -15.56
C GLY A 699 0.65 19.29 -16.12
N VAL A 700 -0.47 19.81 -15.60
CA VAL A 700 -1.80 19.56 -16.15
C VAL A 700 -2.08 20.63 -17.19
N THR A 701 -2.21 20.22 -18.44
CA THR A 701 -2.48 21.13 -19.56
C THR A 701 -3.94 21.06 -19.98
N GLU A 702 -4.51 22.17 -20.43
CA GLU A 702 -5.81 22.09 -21.11
C GLU A 702 -5.68 21.17 -22.31
N ASP A 703 -6.61 20.21 -22.45
CA ASP A 703 -6.61 19.37 -23.65
C ASP A 703 -6.81 20.29 -24.87
N PRO A 704 -5.90 20.29 -25.86
CA PRO A 704 -6.03 21.13 -27.05
C PRO A 704 -7.32 20.83 -27.85
N ARG A 705 -7.97 19.69 -27.62
CA ARG A 705 -9.32 19.40 -28.14
C ARG A 705 -10.41 20.11 -27.37
N ILE A 706 -10.28 20.27 -26.05
CA ILE A 706 -11.19 21.07 -25.22
C ILE A 706 -10.92 22.55 -25.45
N GLU A 707 -9.67 22.97 -25.61
CA GLU A 707 -9.30 24.33 -26.00
C GLU A 707 -9.83 24.63 -27.42
N ALA A 708 -9.68 23.73 -28.39
CA ALA A 708 -10.30 23.86 -29.72
C ALA A 708 -11.84 23.77 -29.68
N LEU A 709 -12.43 23.03 -28.74
CA LEU A 709 -13.88 22.95 -28.55
C LEU A 709 -14.42 24.20 -27.86
N ASN A 710 -13.72 24.73 -26.86
CA ASN A 710 -14.04 25.96 -26.14
C ASN A 710 -13.77 27.18 -27.00
N GLU A 711 -12.70 27.20 -27.80
CA GLU A 711 -12.52 28.15 -28.88
C GLU A 711 -13.63 27.98 -29.93
N ALA A 712 -14.05 26.77 -30.30
CA ALA A 712 -15.21 26.58 -31.19
C ALA A 712 -16.58 26.91 -30.55
N LEU A 713 -16.67 26.97 -29.22
CA LEU A 713 -17.87 27.33 -28.45
C LEU A 713 -17.90 28.82 -28.06
N GLN A 714 -16.74 29.44 -27.82
CA GLN A 714 -16.54 30.84 -27.42
C GLN A 714 -16.23 31.76 -28.61
N SER A 715 -15.50 31.28 -29.62
CA SER A 715 -15.62 31.87 -30.95
C SER A 715 -17.00 31.47 -31.46
N GLY A 716 -17.95 32.40 -31.36
CA GLY A 716 -19.30 32.27 -31.92
C GLY A 716 -19.25 32.20 -33.45
N GLY A 717 -18.66 31.13 -33.98
CA GLY A 717 -18.63 30.77 -35.38
C GLY A 717 -19.50 29.53 -35.60
N PRO A 718 -20.47 29.55 -36.53
CA PRO A 718 -21.36 28.42 -36.75
C PRO A 718 -20.57 27.20 -37.22
N ALA A 719 -20.65 26.09 -36.47
CA ALA A 719 -20.34 24.77 -37.03
C ALA A 719 -21.39 24.47 -38.11
N LYS A 720 -21.06 24.81 -39.36
CA LYS A 720 -21.92 24.73 -40.54
C LYS A 720 -22.39 23.30 -40.83
N GLY A 721 -23.63 23.02 -40.43
CA GLY A 721 -24.55 22.15 -41.12
C GLY A 721 -25.86 22.90 -41.27
N GLU A 722 -25.94 23.82 -42.23
CA GLU A 722 -27.16 24.60 -42.47
C GLU A 722 -28.28 23.66 -42.96
N PHE A 723 -29.51 23.81 -42.46
CA PHE A 723 -30.65 22.98 -42.90
C PHE A 723 -31.09 23.43 -44.31
N ILE A 724 -30.40 22.90 -45.33
CA ILE A 724 -30.46 23.35 -46.73
C ILE A 724 -31.58 22.67 -47.51
N GLY A 725 -32.31 23.48 -48.28
CA GLY A 725 -33.33 23.06 -49.26
C GLY A 725 -34.47 24.08 -49.36
N GLU A 726 -35.07 24.15 -50.54
CA GLU A 726 -36.08 25.14 -50.95
C GLU A 726 -37.36 24.49 -51.51
N SER A 727 -37.40 23.16 -51.62
CA SER A 727 -38.60 22.43 -52.02
C SER A 727 -39.80 22.77 -51.14
N ALA A 728 -41.00 22.71 -51.71
CA ALA A 728 -42.24 22.99 -50.97
C ALA A 728 -42.38 22.11 -49.72
N ALA A 729 -42.01 20.83 -49.82
CA ALA A 729 -42.07 19.87 -48.73
C ALA A 729 -41.08 20.19 -47.58
N LEU A 730 -39.87 20.71 -47.89
CA LEU A 730 -38.92 21.10 -46.84
C LEU A 730 -39.24 22.47 -46.24
N LYS A 731 -39.85 23.38 -47.02
CA LYS A 731 -40.36 24.66 -46.49
C LYS A 731 -41.45 24.44 -45.45
N GLU A 732 -42.35 23.49 -45.67
CA GLU A 732 -43.36 23.10 -44.68
C GLU A 732 -42.73 22.60 -43.38
N VAL A 733 -41.71 21.74 -43.46
CA VAL A 733 -40.94 21.27 -42.29
C VAL A 733 -40.25 22.45 -41.58
N LYS A 734 -39.67 23.40 -42.31
CA LYS A 734 -39.05 24.60 -41.72
C LYS A 734 -40.08 25.46 -40.97
N THR A 735 -41.28 25.64 -41.53
CA THR A 735 -42.37 26.35 -40.86
C THR A 735 -42.78 25.63 -39.56
N GLN A 736 -42.97 24.31 -39.62
CA GLN A 736 -43.30 23.49 -38.44
C GLN A 736 -42.22 23.60 -37.34
N ILE A 737 -40.93 23.57 -37.72
CA ILE A 737 -39.82 23.78 -36.79
C ILE A 737 -39.91 25.17 -36.15
N GLN A 738 -40.15 26.23 -36.93
CA GLN A 738 -40.27 27.59 -36.42
C GLN A 738 -41.45 27.77 -35.45
N GLU A 739 -42.59 27.13 -35.73
CA GLU A 739 -43.77 27.17 -34.86
C GLU A 739 -43.53 26.47 -33.53
N VAL A 740 -42.90 25.29 -33.53
CA VAL A 740 -42.69 24.51 -32.30
C VAL A 740 -41.46 24.96 -31.50
N ALA A 741 -40.46 25.60 -32.14
CA ALA A 741 -39.19 25.94 -31.50
C ALA A 741 -39.35 26.81 -30.24
N TRP A 742 -40.30 27.75 -30.22
CA TRP A 742 -40.56 28.63 -29.07
C TRP A 742 -41.28 27.94 -27.89
N THR A 743 -41.80 26.73 -28.07
CA THR A 743 -42.50 25.96 -27.04
C THR A 743 -41.56 24.99 -26.32
N ASP A 744 -41.95 24.51 -25.14
CA ASP A 744 -41.25 23.41 -24.44
C ASP A 744 -41.84 22.03 -24.78
N PHE A 745 -42.68 21.92 -25.82
CA PHE A 745 -43.27 20.65 -26.22
C PHE A 745 -42.20 19.66 -26.72
N THR A 746 -42.48 18.38 -26.47
CA THR A 746 -41.73 17.26 -27.03
C THR A 746 -41.94 17.21 -28.53
N VAL A 747 -40.83 17.16 -29.28
CA VAL A 747 -40.85 17.09 -30.75
C VAL A 747 -40.40 15.71 -31.18
N LEU A 748 -41.21 15.02 -31.98
CA LEU A 748 -40.88 13.71 -32.54
C LEU A 748 -40.55 13.85 -34.02
N VAL A 749 -39.29 13.70 -34.38
CA VAL A 749 -38.80 13.80 -35.76
C VAL A 749 -38.82 12.42 -36.41
N LEU A 750 -39.72 12.24 -37.36
CA LEU A 750 -39.91 11.00 -38.10
C LEU A 750 -39.25 11.11 -39.47
N GLY A 751 -38.58 10.06 -39.91
CA GLY A 751 -38.00 10.03 -41.25
C GLY A 751 -37.03 8.88 -41.45
N GLU A 752 -36.89 8.43 -42.68
CA GLU A 752 -35.97 7.37 -43.05
C GLU A 752 -34.51 7.69 -42.66
N THR A 753 -33.67 6.66 -42.63
CA THR A 753 -32.24 6.81 -42.36
C THR A 753 -31.61 7.81 -43.33
N GLY A 754 -30.75 8.70 -42.81
CA GLY A 754 -30.02 9.68 -43.62
C GLY A 754 -30.82 10.89 -44.12
N THR A 755 -32.07 11.12 -43.69
CA THR A 755 -32.91 12.26 -44.13
C THR A 755 -32.55 13.63 -43.55
N GLY A 756 -31.74 13.67 -42.49
CA GLY A 756 -31.36 14.91 -41.79
C GLY A 756 -32.06 15.16 -40.44
N LYS A 757 -32.54 14.10 -39.76
CA LYS A 757 -33.25 14.20 -38.46
C LYS A 757 -32.48 14.95 -37.37
N GLY A 758 -31.18 14.68 -37.23
CA GLY A 758 -30.32 15.39 -36.28
C GLY A 758 -30.18 16.89 -36.58
N LEU A 759 -30.18 17.29 -37.87
CA LEU A 759 -30.16 18.70 -38.25
C LEU A 759 -31.48 19.40 -37.94
N ALA A 760 -32.62 18.71 -38.13
CA ALA A 760 -33.92 19.23 -37.73
C ALA A 760 -34.04 19.39 -36.22
N ALA A 761 -33.58 18.40 -35.43
CA ALA A 761 -33.57 18.48 -33.97
C ALA A 761 -32.70 19.65 -33.46
N ARG A 762 -31.55 19.87 -34.09
CA ARG A 762 -30.68 21.01 -33.79
C ARG A 762 -31.34 22.34 -34.17
N ALA A 763 -31.99 22.43 -35.33
CA ALA A 763 -32.73 23.62 -35.74
C ALA A 763 -33.87 23.97 -34.76
N VAL A 764 -34.57 22.97 -34.21
CA VAL A 764 -35.55 23.17 -33.13
C VAL A 764 -34.91 23.81 -31.90
N HIS A 765 -33.73 23.35 -31.49
CA HIS A 765 -33.01 23.92 -30.35
C HIS A 765 -32.49 25.34 -30.60
N GLU A 766 -31.83 25.58 -31.75
CA GLU A 766 -31.23 26.87 -32.10
C GLU A 766 -32.28 28.00 -32.26
N LEU A 767 -33.50 27.65 -32.68
CA LEU A 767 -34.62 28.57 -32.80
C LEU A 767 -35.45 28.70 -31.50
N SER A 768 -35.08 27.97 -30.43
CA SER A 768 -35.81 27.98 -29.17
C SER A 768 -35.32 29.04 -28.17
N ASN A 769 -36.10 29.23 -27.10
CA ASN A 769 -35.67 30.00 -25.92
C ASN A 769 -34.47 29.37 -25.20
N ARG A 770 -34.16 28.09 -25.47
CA ARG A 770 -33.05 27.34 -24.89
C ARG A 770 -31.80 27.33 -25.77
N LYS A 771 -31.73 28.14 -26.84
CA LYS A 771 -30.59 28.19 -27.79
C LYS A 771 -29.20 28.44 -27.17
N ASN A 772 -29.16 29.06 -25.99
CA ASN A 772 -27.92 29.34 -25.23
C ASN A 772 -27.72 28.37 -24.06
N LYS A 773 -28.52 27.29 -23.98
CA LYS A 773 -28.49 26.26 -22.92
C LYS A 773 -27.95 24.94 -23.50
N PRO A 774 -27.57 23.96 -22.66
CA PRO A 774 -26.98 22.71 -23.15
C PRO A 774 -27.87 21.97 -24.16
N PHE A 775 -27.26 21.46 -25.24
CA PHE A 775 -27.89 20.52 -26.18
C PHE A 775 -27.17 19.18 -26.09
N ILE A 776 -27.78 18.20 -25.40
CA ILE A 776 -27.20 16.89 -25.15
C ILE A 776 -27.75 15.89 -26.17
N HIS A 777 -26.89 15.37 -27.04
CA HIS A 777 -27.26 14.35 -28.02
C HIS A 777 -26.95 12.94 -27.50
N VAL A 778 -27.94 12.05 -27.59
CA VAL A 778 -27.82 10.64 -27.23
C VAL A 778 -28.38 9.79 -28.36
N ASN A 779 -27.55 8.90 -28.92
CA ASN A 779 -28.03 7.87 -29.83
C ASN A 779 -28.38 6.61 -29.02
N CYS A 780 -29.66 6.26 -28.96
CA CYS A 780 -30.16 5.13 -28.18
C CYS A 780 -29.78 3.76 -28.78
N GLY A 781 -29.57 3.66 -30.09
CA GLY A 781 -29.15 2.44 -30.78
C GLY A 781 -27.65 2.10 -30.62
N ALA A 782 -26.82 3.11 -30.32
CA ALA A 782 -25.37 2.95 -30.13
C ALA A 782 -24.97 2.50 -28.71
N LEU A 783 -25.88 2.57 -27.75
CA LEU A 783 -25.61 2.22 -26.35
C LEU A 783 -25.78 0.70 -26.12
N PRO A 784 -24.83 0.03 -25.45
CA PRO A 784 -25.03 -1.36 -25.01
C PRO A 784 -26.25 -1.47 -24.10
N ARG A 785 -27.13 -2.45 -24.33
CA ARG A 785 -28.42 -2.59 -23.62
C ARG A 785 -28.28 -2.54 -22.10
N GLU A 786 -27.21 -3.14 -21.56
CA GLU A 786 -26.93 -3.21 -20.13
C GLU A 786 -26.52 -1.86 -19.51
N LEU A 787 -26.04 -0.92 -20.32
CA LEU A 787 -25.53 0.39 -19.87
C LEU A 787 -26.47 1.56 -20.19
N VAL A 788 -27.56 1.33 -20.94
CA VAL A 788 -28.51 2.37 -21.34
C VAL A 788 -29.03 3.15 -20.13
N ASP A 789 -29.45 2.45 -19.08
CA ASP A 789 -30.00 3.09 -17.88
C ASP A 789 -28.95 3.89 -17.10
N SER A 790 -27.73 3.35 -17.02
CA SER A 790 -26.60 3.99 -16.33
C SER A 790 -26.15 5.26 -17.06
N GLU A 791 -26.12 5.25 -18.40
CA GLU A 791 -25.77 6.44 -19.19
C GLU A 791 -26.90 7.48 -19.17
N LEU A 792 -28.17 7.09 -19.38
CA LEU A 792 -29.28 8.04 -19.43
C LEU A 792 -29.61 8.64 -18.06
N PHE A 793 -29.71 7.81 -17.02
CA PHE A 793 -30.22 8.19 -15.70
C PHE A 793 -29.14 8.21 -14.61
N GLY A 794 -27.90 7.83 -14.89
CA GLY A 794 -26.84 7.78 -13.88
C GLY A 794 -26.98 6.62 -12.91
N HIS A 795 -25.99 6.45 -12.04
CA HIS A 795 -25.99 5.40 -11.01
C HIS A 795 -25.36 5.86 -9.70
N GLU A 796 -25.81 5.27 -8.60
CA GLU A 796 -25.17 5.40 -7.30
C GLU A 796 -24.04 4.37 -7.14
N ARG A 797 -23.13 4.64 -6.20
CA ARG A 797 -22.05 3.71 -5.86
C ARG A 797 -22.64 2.38 -5.40
N GLY A 798 -22.17 1.27 -5.98
CA GLY A 798 -22.64 -0.08 -5.66
C GLY A 798 -23.91 -0.54 -6.39
N ALA A 799 -24.42 0.22 -7.36
CA ALA A 799 -25.65 -0.12 -8.08
C ALA A 799 -25.57 -1.41 -8.94
N PHE A 800 -24.38 -1.80 -9.40
CA PHE A 800 -24.11 -3.05 -10.13
C PHE A 800 -22.62 -3.42 -10.01
N THR A 801 -22.25 -4.64 -10.41
CA THR A 801 -20.84 -5.10 -10.44
C THR A 801 -20.01 -4.22 -11.39
N GLY A 802 -19.18 -3.34 -10.82
CA GLY A 802 -18.40 -2.33 -11.56
C GLY A 802 -18.76 -0.87 -11.25
N ALA A 803 -19.83 -0.61 -10.48
CA ALA A 803 -20.23 0.73 -10.04
C ALA A 803 -19.40 1.21 -8.82
N VAL A 804 -18.10 1.45 -9.03
CA VAL A 804 -17.14 1.81 -7.97
C VAL A 804 -17.38 3.23 -7.42
N SER A 805 -17.94 4.12 -8.23
CA SER A 805 -18.27 5.50 -7.86
C SER A 805 -19.64 5.92 -8.42
N ARG A 806 -20.19 7.03 -7.91
CA ARG A 806 -21.43 7.63 -8.42
C ARG A 806 -21.18 8.32 -9.77
N ARG A 807 -22.14 8.23 -10.69
CA ARG A 807 -22.09 8.88 -12.02
C ARG A 807 -23.40 9.58 -12.36
N LEU A 808 -23.32 10.81 -12.88
CA LEU A 808 -24.46 11.59 -13.34
C LEU A 808 -24.95 11.10 -14.72
N GLY A 809 -26.27 11.03 -14.90
CA GLY A 809 -26.90 10.64 -16.16
C GLY A 809 -26.97 11.77 -17.19
N ARG A 810 -27.17 11.44 -18.48
CA ARG A 810 -27.35 12.43 -19.57
C ARG A 810 -28.54 13.36 -19.33
N PHE A 811 -29.58 12.91 -18.64
CA PHE A 811 -30.71 13.75 -18.25
C PHE A 811 -30.34 14.82 -17.22
N GLU A 812 -29.43 14.53 -16.27
CA GLU A 812 -28.92 15.53 -15.32
C GLU A 812 -28.03 16.55 -16.03
N LEU A 813 -27.18 16.10 -16.95
CA LEU A 813 -26.31 16.98 -17.74
C LEU A 813 -27.10 17.91 -18.67
N ALA A 814 -28.32 17.52 -19.05
CA ALA A 814 -29.20 18.29 -19.91
C ALA A 814 -30.08 19.29 -19.14
N ASP A 815 -29.99 19.36 -17.81
CA ASP A 815 -30.86 20.19 -16.98
C ASP A 815 -30.84 21.67 -17.40
N GLY A 816 -32.02 22.27 -17.52
CA GLY A 816 -32.22 23.61 -18.08
C GLY A 816 -32.04 23.72 -19.61
N GLY A 817 -31.68 22.62 -20.29
CA GLY A 817 -31.36 22.55 -21.72
C GLY A 817 -32.31 21.69 -22.56
N THR A 818 -31.78 21.10 -23.63
CA THR A 818 -32.50 20.20 -24.54
C THR A 818 -31.75 18.88 -24.67
N ILE A 819 -32.44 17.76 -24.55
CA ILE A 819 -31.90 16.43 -24.85
C ILE A 819 -32.47 15.93 -26.17
N PHE A 820 -31.58 15.52 -27.07
CA PHE A 820 -31.94 14.91 -28.34
C PHE A 820 -31.69 13.40 -28.29
N LEU A 821 -32.77 12.62 -28.32
CA LEU A 821 -32.78 11.15 -28.31
C LEU A 821 -32.91 10.64 -29.75
N ASP A 822 -31.79 10.33 -30.39
CA ASP A 822 -31.78 9.72 -31.73
C ASP A 822 -31.99 8.21 -31.63
N GLU A 823 -32.65 7.64 -32.64
CA GLU A 823 -33.01 6.22 -32.69
C GLU A 823 -33.83 5.76 -31.48
N ILE A 824 -34.80 6.57 -31.03
CA ILE A 824 -35.62 6.28 -29.83
C ILE A 824 -36.37 4.94 -29.90
N GLY A 825 -36.66 4.45 -31.12
CA GLY A 825 -37.30 3.15 -31.37
C GLY A 825 -36.41 1.94 -31.06
N ASP A 826 -35.13 2.14 -30.74
CA ASP A 826 -34.18 1.11 -30.31
C ASP A 826 -34.05 1.01 -28.78
N LEU A 827 -34.75 1.86 -28.02
CA LEU A 827 -34.67 1.89 -26.57
C LEU A 827 -35.29 0.64 -25.92
N PRO A 828 -34.60 -0.06 -24.99
CA PRO A 828 -35.17 -1.21 -24.27
C PRO A 828 -36.44 -0.89 -23.46
N LEU A 829 -37.37 -1.84 -23.34
CA LEU A 829 -38.66 -1.68 -22.63
C LEU A 829 -38.52 -1.25 -21.16
N GLU A 830 -37.44 -1.62 -20.49
CA GLU A 830 -37.13 -1.24 -19.10
C GLU A 830 -36.82 0.26 -19.01
N SER A 831 -35.89 0.74 -19.84
CA SER A 831 -35.52 2.16 -19.96
C SER A 831 -36.69 3.04 -20.41
N GLN A 832 -37.58 2.51 -21.28
CA GLN A 832 -38.80 3.21 -21.70
C GLN A 832 -39.70 3.58 -20.51
N THR A 833 -39.72 2.78 -19.44
CA THR A 833 -40.53 3.04 -18.23
C THR A 833 -40.00 4.23 -17.44
N ARG A 834 -38.66 4.37 -17.35
CA ARG A 834 -38.02 5.51 -16.67
C ARG A 834 -38.09 6.78 -17.51
N LEU A 835 -37.94 6.66 -18.83
CA LEU A 835 -38.13 7.79 -19.75
C LEU A 835 -39.56 8.34 -19.67
N LEU A 836 -40.55 7.47 -19.49
CA LEU A 836 -41.93 7.89 -19.28
C LEU A 836 -42.07 8.78 -18.03
N ARG A 837 -41.42 8.45 -16.91
CA ARG A 837 -41.40 9.29 -15.70
C ARG A 837 -40.75 10.65 -15.95
N VAL A 838 -39.66 10.70 -16.72
CA VAL A 838 -39.04 11.97 -17.11
C VAL A 838 -40.01 12.85 -17.92
N LEU A 839 -40.74 12.27 -18.87
CA LEU A 839 -41.70 13.01 -19.69
C LEU A 839 -42.97 13.42 -18.94
N GLN A 840 -43.41 12.63 -17.94
CA GLN A 840 -44.63 12.87 -17.19
C GLN A 840 -44.42 13.77 -15.96
N ASP A 841 -43.47 13.39 -15.11
CA ASP A 841 -43.28 13.96 -13.78
C ASP A 841 -42.05 14.88 -13.70
N ARG A 842 -41.28 14.98 -14.80
CA ARG A 842 -40.01 15.73 -14.86
C ARG A 842 -39.01 15.29 -13.80
N CYS A 843 -39.05 14.01 -13.44
CA CYS A 843 -38.15 13.44 -12.47
C CYS A 843 -37.78 11.99 -12.80
N PHE A 844 -36.70 11.53 -12.17
CA PHE A 844 -36.26 10.14 -12.22
C PHE A 844 -35.38 9.80 -11.01
N GLU A 845 -35.02 8.53 -10.88
CA GLU A 845 -34.09 8.04 -9.85
C GLU A 845 -32.86 7.45 -10.56
N ARG A 846 -31.67 7.63 -9.95
CA ARG A 846 -30.45 6.97 -10.43
C ARG A 846 -30.58 5.46 -10.27
N VAL A 847 -29.89 4.70 -11.12
CA VAL A 847 -29.79 3.24 -10.95
C VAL A 847 -29.17 2.95 -9.57
N GLY A 848 -29.86 2.16 -8.76
CA GLY A 848 -29.41 1.80 -7.40
C GLY A 848 -29.60 2.90 -6.34
N GLY A 849 -30.19 4.05 -6.69
CA GLY A 849 -30.51 5.13 -5.76
C GLY A 849 -32.01 5.26 -5.48
N ALA A 850 -32.36 5.75 -4.30
CA ALA A 850 -33.75 6.07 -3.93
C ALA A 850 -34.06 7.58 -4.00
N GLN A 851 -33.09 8.41 -4.38
CA GLN A 851 -33.27 9.86 -4.48
C GLN A 851 -33.97 10.21 -5.79
N THR A 852 -35.16 10.80 -5.68
CA THR A 852 -35.86 11.41 -6.82
C THR A 852 -35.19 12.73 -7.21
N ILE A 853 -34.80 12.85 -8.47
CA ILE A 853 -34.13 14.01 -9.07
C ILE A 853 -35.11 14.71 -10.00
N PHE A 854 -35.36 15.99 -9.75
CA PHE A 854 -36.19 16.83 -10.61
C PHE A 854 -35.32 17.56 -11.63
N ILE A 855 -35.75 17.57 -12.89
CA ILE A 855 -35.03 18.19 -14.00
C ILE A 855 -35.97 18.99 -14.92
N ASP A 856 -35.49 20.10 -15.48
CA ASP A 856 -36.20 20.88 -16.50
C ASP A 856 -35.52 20.73 -17.86
N VAL A 857 -35.87 19.65 -18.57
CA VAL A 857 -35.28 19.29 -19.87
C VAL A 857 -36.34 19.24 -20.96
N ARG A 858 -36.09 19.91 -22.08
CA ARG A 858 -36.88 19.73 -23.31
C ARG A 858 -36.41 18.48 -24.04
N VAL A 859 -37.34 17.60 -24.41
CA VAL A 859 -37.02 16.36 -25.15
C VAL A 859 -37.32 16.54 -26.64
N VAL A 860 -36.34 16.24 -27.49
CA VAL A 860 -36.53 16.03 -28.93
C VAL A 860 -36.16 14.59 -29.22
N ALA A 861 -37.03 13.83 -29.87
CA ALA A 861 -36.78 12.43 -30.19
C ALA A 861 -36.78 12.22 -31.70
N ALA A 862 -35.97 11.31 -32.22
CA ALA A 862 -35.95 10.95 -33.63
C ALA A 862 -35.96 9.43 -33.84
N THR A 863 -36.61 8.98 -34.90
CA THR A 863 -36.59 7.56 -35.30
C THR A 863 -36.85 7.40 -36.79
N ASN A 864 -36.33 6.31 -37.34
CA ASN A 864 -36.63 5.79 -38.68
C ASN A 864 -37.61 4.60 -38.66
N ARG A 865 -37.93 4.06 -37.49
CA ARG A 865 -38.88 2.95 -37.32
C ARG A 865 -40.31 3.46 -37.25
N ASP A 866 -41.25 2.64 -37.69
CA ASP A 866 -42.67 2.88 -37.47
C ASP A 866 -43.02 2.54 -36.01
N LEU A 867 -43.16 3.57 -35.17
CA LEU A 867 -43.50 3.39 -33.76
C LEU A 867 -44.93 2.85 -33.58
N VAL A 868 -45.83 3.03 -34.55
CA VAL A 868 -47.20 2.50 -34.47
C VAL A 868 -47.18 0.98 -34.65
N GLU A 869 -46.37 0.47 -35.58
CA GLU A 869 -46.13 -0.97 -35.72
C GLU A 869 -45.38 -1.53 -34.51
N ALA A 870 -44.34 -0.84 -34.02
CA ALA A 870 -43.59 -1.27 -32.83
C ALA A 870 -44.48 -1.37 -31.57
N VAL A 871 -45.51 -0.51 -31.46
CA VAL A 871 -46.53 -0.62 -30.39
C VAL A 871 -47.44 -1.83 -30.59
N ARG A 872 -47.82 -2.17 -31.83
CA ARG A 872 -48.63 -3.37 -32.12
C ARG A 872 -47.85 -4.66 -31.85
N GLU A 873 -46.54 -4.64 -32.05
CA GLU A 873 -45.62 -5.75 -31.80
C GLU A 873 -45.12 -5.83 -30.34
N GLU A 874 -45.64 -4.99 -29.45
CA GLU A 874 -45.25 -4.90 -28.03
C GLU A 874 -43.76 -4.59 -27.78
N SER A 875 -43.01 -4.15 -28.81
CA SER A 875 -41.60 -3.76 -28.71
C SER A 875 -41.41 -2.29 -28.28
N PHE A 876 -42.49 -1.49 -28.32
CA PHE A 876 -42.52 -0.13 -27.83
C PHE A 876 -43.79 0.15 -27.02
N ARG A 877 -43.67 0.84 -25.88
CA ARG A 877 -44.81 1.12 -24.99
C ARG A 877 -45.75 2.15 -25.61
N ALA A 878 -47.04 1.81 -25.71
CA ALA A 878 -48.07 2.70 -26.23
C ALA A 878 -48.10 4.06 -25.50
N GLU A 879 -47.98 4.05 -24.18
CA GLU A 879 -48.02 5.26 -23.34
C GLU A 879 -46.84 6.20 -23.62
N LEU A 880 -45.64 5.66 -23.81
CA LEU A 880 -44.46 6.43 -24.17
C LEU A 880 -44.61 7.03 -25.57
N TYR A 881 -45.15 6.27 -26.53
CA TYR A 881 -45.44 6.77 -27.87
C TYR A 881 -46.37 7.99 -27.83
N TYR A 882 -47.46 7.93 -27.06
CA TYR A 882 -48.38 9.08 -26.94
C TYR A 882 -47.72 10.32 -26.31
N ARG A 883 -46.77 10.15 -25.39
CA ARG A 883 -46.02 11.26 -24.76
C ARG A 883 -44.92 11.84 -25.64
N LEU A 884 -44.35 11.04 -26.53
CA LEU A 884 -43.37 11.49 -27.52
C LEU A 884 -44.05 12.16 -28.72
N ASN A 885 -45.18 11.62 -29.16
CA ASN A 885 -45.93 12.06 -30.35
C ASN A 885 -46.80 13.30 -30.08
N VAL A 886 -46.26 14.30 -29.38
CA VAL A 886 -46.96 15.57 -29.07
C VAL A 886 -46.92 16.50 -30.28
N PHE A 887 -45.75 16.63 -30.92
CA PHE A 887 -45.58 17.38 -32.16
C PHE A 887 -44.70 16.59 -33.14
N PRO A 888 -45.29 15.75 -34.01
CA PRO A 888 -44.55 14.99 -35.00
C PRO A 888 -44.14 15.86 -36.19
N ILE A 889 -42.87 15.80 -36.56
CA ILE A 889 -42.32 16.42 -37.77
C ILE A 889 -41.81 15.32 -38.69
N GLN A 890 -42.48 15.13 -39.82
CA GLN A 890 -42.09 14.14 -40.82
C GLN A 890 -41.11 14.75 -41.81
N ILE A 891 -39.86 14.29 -41.81
CA ILE A 891 -38.87 14.68 -42.82
C ILE A 891 -39.08 13.85 -44.08
N PRO A 892 -39.39 14.47 -45.23
CA PRO A 892 -39.57 13.74 -46.48
C PRO A 892 -38.24 13.15 -46.98
N PRO A 893 -38.25 11.91 -47.51
CA PRO A 893 -37.08 11.34 -48.16
C PRO A 893 -36.69 12.16 -49.40
N LEU A 894 -35.41 12.13 -49.79
CA LEU A 894 -34.88 12.98 -50.87
C LEU A 894 -35.55 12.74 -52.22
N ARG A 895 -36.00 11.51 -52.49
CA ARG A 895 -36.79 11.18 -53.68
C ARG A 895 -38.13 11.93 -53.79
N LYS A 896 -38.69 12.42 -52.67
CA LYS A 896 -39.91 13.26 -52.62
C LYS A 896 -39.61 14.77 -52.65
N ARG A 897 -38.32 15.17 -52.62
CA ARG A 897 -37.84 16.56 -52.70
C ARG A 897 -36.67 16.71 -53.69
N ARG A 898 -36.84 16.19 -54.91
CA ARG A 898 -35.80 16.11 -55.95
C ARG A 898 -35.20 17.48 -56.34
N GLU A 899 -35.95 18.56 -56.14
CA GLU A 899 -35.50 19.94 -56.36
C GLU A 899 -34.31 20.33 -55.47
N ASP A 900 -34.25 19.77 -54.25
CA ASP A 900 -33.19 20.06 -53.27
C ASP A 900 -31.88 19.34 -53.58
N VAL A 901 -31.89 18.29 -54.43
CA VAL A 901 -30.70 17.50 -54.79
C VAL A 901 -29.62 18.39 -55.39
N ALA A 902 -29.99 19.34 -56.25
CA ALA A 902 -29.02 20.23 -56.88
C ALA A 902 -28.40 21.22 -55.89
N LEU A 903 -29.19 21.73 -54.94
CA LEU A 903 -28.72 22.64 -53.88
C LEU A 903 -27.78 21.91 -52.92
N LEU A 904 -28.17 20.72 -52.48
CA LEU A 904 -27.35 19.85 -51.63
C LEU A 904 -26.06 19.44 -52.34
N ALA A 905 -26.13 19.10 -53.63
CA ALA A 905 -24.95 18.71 -54.39
C ALA A 905 -23.94 19.85 -54.53
N ALA A 906 -24.41 21.06 -54.84
CA ALA A 906 -23.55 22.25 -54.89
C ALA A 906 -22.93 22.56 -53.52
N TYR A 907 -23.69 22.39 -52.44
CA TYR A 907 -23.20 22.58 -51.07
C TYR A 907 -22.10 21.59 -50.72
N PHE A 908 -22.33 20.28 -50.90
CA PHE A 908 -21.35 19.25 -50.57
C PHE A 908 -20.08 19.36 -51.41
N VAL A 909 -20.19 19.67 -52.71
CA VAL A 909 -19.01 19.89 -53.58
C VAL A 909 -18.16 21.05 -53.06
N ARG A 910 -18.77 22.16 -52.66
CA ARG A 910 -18.03 23.29 -52.05
C ARG A 910 -17.40 22.91 -50.71
N GLN A 911 -18.14 22.19 -49.87
CA GLN A 911 -17.67 21.74 -48.56
C GLN A 911 -16.45 20.81 -48.69
N PHE A 912 -16.51 19.81 -49.58
CA PHE A 912 -15.41 18.87 -49.80
C PHE A 912 -14.22 19.51 -50.50
N ALA A 913 -14.44 20.40 -51.47
CA ALA A 913 -13.34 21.13 -52.10
C ALA A 913 -12.61 22.02 -51.09
N ALA A 914 -13.32 22.69 -50.18
CA ALA A 914 -12.71 23.45 -49.09
C ALA A 914 -11.88 22.55 -48.15
N HIS A 915 -12.38 21.36 -47.80
CA HIS A 915 -11.68 20.40 -46.96
C HIS A 915 -10.43 19.80 -47.63
N LEU A 916 -10.44 19.69 -48.96
CA LEU A 916 -9.30 19.22 -49.76
C LEU A 916 -8.36 20.35 -50.21
N HIS A 917 -8.61 21.59 -49.79
CA HIS A 917 -7.89 22.79 -50.24
C HIS A 917 -7.85 22.97 -51.77
N GLN A 918 -8.94 22.61 -52.46
CA GLN A 918 -9.09 22.69 -53.91
C GLN A 918 -10.17 23.69 -54.31
N ILE A 919 -10.10 24.18 -55.55
CA ILE A 919 -11.16 25.00 -56.14
C ILE A 919 -12.38 24.09 -56.36
N PRO A 920 -13.61 24.49 -55.95
CA PRO A 920 -14.79 23.65 -56.12
C PRO A 920 -15.02 23.28 -57.59
N PRO A 921 -15.01 21.98 -57.96
CA PRO A 921 -15.23 21.58 -59.34
C PRO A 921 -16.67 21.87 -59.74
N MET A 922 -16.89 22.22 -61.02
CA MET A 922 -18.25 22.41 -61.53
C MET A 922 -18.94 21.06 -61.72
N LEU A 923 -20.24 20.98 -61.40
CA LEU A 923 -21.06 19.81 -61.75
C LEU A 923 -21.56 19.99 -63.19
N SER A 924 -21.19 19.06 -64.07
CA SER A 924 -21.70 19.03 -65.45
C SER A 924 -23.23 18.92 -65.47
N SER A 925 -23.87 19.44 -66.52
CA SER A 925 -25.34 19.39 -66.66
C SER A 925 -25.88 17.95 -66.67
N GLU A 926 -25.14 17.02 -67.28
CA GLU A 926 -25.43 15.58 -67.32
C GLU A 926 -25.35 14.95 -65.93
N CYS A 927 -24.35 15.31 -65.12
CA CYS A 927 -24.20 14.87 -63.73
C CYS A 927 -25.39 15.31 -62.86
N LEU A 928 -25.80 16.58 -62.96
CA LEU A 928 -26.96 17.10 -62.23
C LEU A 928 -28.27 16.41 -62.65
N HIS A 929 -28.44 16.10 -63.93
CA HIS A 929 -29.58 15.32 -64.41
C HIS A 929 -29.60 13.90 -63.82
N LEU A 930 -28.45 13.22 -63.81
CA LEU A 930 -28.30 11.87 -63.25
C LEU A 930 -28.64 11.86 -61.74
N LEU A 931 -28.06 12.78 -60.97
CA LEU A 931 -28.32 12.93 -59.53
C LEU A 931 -29.81 13.19 -59.23
N ARG A 932 -30.51 13.97 -60.08
CA ARG A 932 -31.94 14.25 -59.92
C ARG A 932 -32.83 13.07 -60.30
N SER A 933 -32.40 12.22 -61.24
CA SER A 933 -33.17 11.05 -61.70
C SER A 933 -33.07 9.83 -60.79
N TYR A 934 -32.05 9.77 -59.92
CA TYR A 934 -31.83 8.64 -59.04
C TYR A 934 -32.77 8.65 -57.83
N ASP A 935 -33.35 7.49 -57.51
CA ASP A 935 -34.26 7.28 -56.38
C ASP A 935 -33.52 6.99 -55.08
N TRP A 936 -32.71 7.96 -54.61
CA TRP A 936 -31.84 7.89 -53.43
C TRP A 936 -32.42 7.07 -52.24
N PRO A 937 -31.94 5.83 -52.00
CA PRO A 937 -32.31 4.97 -50.88
C PRO A 937 -31.44 5.20 -49.63
N GLY A 938 -30.97 6.42 -49.40
CA GLY A 938 -30.12 6.81 -48.25
C GLY A 938 -30.12 8.32 -48.02
N ASN A 939 -31.16 8.97 -48.57
CA ASN A 939 -31.67 10.32 -48.45
C ASN A 939 -30.71 11.52 -48.51
N VAL A 940 -29.62 11.60 -47.76
CA VAL A 940 -28.67 12.75 -47.88
C VAL A 940 -27.24 12.27 -47.67
N ARG A 941 -27.03 11.35 -46.71
CA ARG A 941 -25.72 10.71 -46.46
C ARG A 941 -25.21 9.96 -47.69
N GLU A 942 -26.08 9.30 -48.44
CA GLU A 942 -25.69 8.62 -49.67
C GLU A 942 -25.30 9.61 -50.76
N LEU A 943 -26.07 10.69 -50.96
CA LEU A 943 -25.73 11.78 -51.88
C LEU A 943 -24.38 12.42 -51.49
N GLU A 944 -24.17 12.67 -50.21
CA GLU A 944 -22.95 13.19 -49.62
C GLU A 944 -21.75 12.26 -49.93
N HIS A 945 -21.86 10.96 -49.65
CA HIS A 945 -20.81 9.98 -49.94
C HIS A 945 -20.52 9.83 -51.45
N THR A 946 -21.57 9.80 -52.28
CA THR A 946 -21.43 9.73 -53.75
C THR A 946 -20.67 10.94 -54.27
N LEU A 947 -20.98 12.14 -53.77
CA LEU A 947 -20.31 13.37 -54.17
C LEU A 947 -18.90 13.50 -53.59
N GLN A 948 -18.66 13.05 -52.35
CA GLN A 948 -17.32 13.00 -51.75
C GLN A 948 -16.37 12.20 -52.64
N ARG A 949 -16.79 11.00 -53.06
CA ARG A 949 -16.03 10.15 -53.99
C ARG A 949 -15.86 10.82 -55.36
N ALA A 950 -16.91 11.43 -55.89
CA ALA A 950 -16.87 12.09 -57.20
C ALA A 950 -15.92 13.30 -57.24
N VAL A 951 -15.84 14.07 -56.16
CA VAL A 951 -14.89 15.19 -56.02
C VAL A 951 -13.44 14.69 -55.95
N ILE A 952 -13.17 13.56 -55.28
CA ILE A 952 -11.83 12.95 -55.23
C ILE A 952 -11.37 12.43 -56.60
N LEU A 953 -12.30 11.89 -57.39
CA LEU A 953 -12.01 11.32 -58.71
C LEU A 953 -11.86 12.39 -59.81
N ALA A 954 -12.40 13.58 -59.61
CA ALA A 954 -12.35 14.69 -60.57
C ALA A 954 -10.97 15.37 -60.55
N LYS A 955 -10.04 14.92 -61.41
CA LYS A 955 -8.68 15.48 -61.52
C LYS A 955 -8.57 16.80 -62.30
N GLU A 956 -9.63 17.24 -62.98
CA GLU A 956 -9.58 18.34 -63.97
C GLU A 956 -10.74 19.35 -63.84
N GLY A 957 -11.16 19.69 -62.61
CA GLY A 957 -12.04 20.85 -62.37
C GLY A 957 -13.54 20.69 -62.72
N GLU A 958 -13.97 19.54 -63.23
CA GLU A 958 -15.37 19.22 -63.50
C GLU A 958 -15.75 17.80 -63.04
N VAL A 959 -16.91 17.66 -62.39
CA VAL A 959 -17.51 16.37 -62.04
C VAL A 959 -18.47 15.93 -63.15
N LYS A 960 -18.06 14.91 -63.90
CA LYS A 960 -18.82 14.28 -64.99
C LYS A 960 -19.67 13.11 -64.49
N ALA A 961 -20.67 12.71 -65.28
CA ALA A 961 -21.56 11.60 -64.95
C ALA A 961 -20.82 10.27 -64.69
N GLU A 962 -19.68 10.04 -65.33
CA GLU A 962 -18.82 8.85 -65.13
C GLU A 962 -18.22 8.75 -63.71
N HIS A 963 -18.13 9.86 -62.98
CA HIS A 963 -17.66 9.88 -61.59
C HIS A 963 -18.77 9.58 -60.57
N ILE A 964 -20.03 9.53 -61.03
CA ILE A 964 -21.22 9.33 -60.21
C ILE A 964 -21.65 7.86 -60.31
N GLY A 965 -21.25 7.06 -59.33
CA GLY A 965 -21.57 5.63 -59.27
C GLY A 965 -22.98 5.32 -58.77
N VAL A 966 -24.03 5.86 -59.39
CA VAL A 966 -25.44 5.52 -59.06
C VAL A 966 -26.17 4.95 -60.28
N GLY A 967 -26.48 3.66 -60.22
CA GLY A 967 -27.32 2.93 -61.17
C GLY A 967 -27.52 1.47 -60.73
N PRO A 968 -28.71 0.87 -60.93
CA PRO A 968 -28.88 -0.57 -60.80
C PRO A 968 -28.22 -1.24 -62.01
N GLY A 969 -27.00 -1.73 -61.86
CA GLY A 969 -26.29 -2.40 -62.96
C GLY A 969 -24.78 -2.20 -63.06
N ILE A 970 -24.07 -1.83 -61.99
CA ILE A 970 -22.59 -1.91 -61.94
C ILE A 970 -22.11 -2.91 -60.87
N LEU A 971 -23.03 -3.74 -60.34
CA LEU A 971 -22.69 -4.90 -59.51
C LEU A 971 -22.91 -6.25 -60.22
N ASP A 972 -23.30 -6.29 -61.49
CA ASP A 972 -23.35 -7.54 -62.25
C ASP A 972 -22.95 -7.32 -63.70
N THR A 973 -21.72 -7.71 -64.04
CA THR A 973 -21.50 -8.68 -65.13
C THR A 973 -20.15 -9.36 -64.90
N ALA A 974 -20.23 -10.65 -64.51
CA ALA A 974 -19.31 -11.78 -64.73
C ALA A 974 -17.80 -11.54 -64.48
N GLU A 975 -17.10 -12.26 -63.61
CA GLU A 975 -17.16 -13.67 -63.18
C GLU A 975 -16.78 -13.67 -61.67
N ASP A 976 -17.42 -14.40 -60.76
CA ASP A 976 -17.35 -15.85 -60.64
C ASP A 976 -18.39 -16.30 -59.58
N GLN A 977 -19.46 -16.98 -60.00
CA GLN A 977 -20.50 -17.53 -59.11
C GLN A 977 -20.05 -18.82 -58.39
N ASP A 978 -18.75 -19.14 -58.42
CA ASP A 978 -18.13 -20.21 -57.62
C ASP A 978 -17.00 -19.70 -56.70
N ALA A 979 -16.93 -18.39 -56.42
CA ALA A 979 -15.94 -17.89 -55.46
C ALA A 979 -16.34 -18.25 -54.01
N PRO A 980 -15.49 -18.99 -53.26
CA PRO A 980 -15.82 -19.39 -51.90
C PRO A 980 -16.03 -18.16 -51.02
N ILE A 981 -16.98 -18.24 -50.08
CA ILE A 981 -17.13 -17.26 -49.00
C ILE A 981 -15.77 -17.14 -48.31
N LEU A 982 -15.05 -16.07 -48.60
CA LEU A 982 -13.71 -15.84 -48.08
C LEU A 982 -13.84 -15.47 -46.61
N THR A 983 -13.05 -16.10 -45.77
CA THR A 983 -12.90 -15.67 -44.39
C THR A 983 -12.31 -14.25 -44.36
N LEU A 984 -12.56 -13.53 -43.27
CA LEU A 984 -12.00 -12.18 -43.06
C LEU A 984 -10.47 -12.15 -43.28
N GLU A 985 -9.80 -13.25 -42.92
CA GLU A 985 -8.37 -13.46 -43.08
C GLU A 985 -7.93 -13.61 -44.55
N GLU A 986 -8.71 -14.32 -45.37
CA GLU A 986 -8.42 -14.51 -46.81
C GLU A 986 -8.69 -13.23 -47.62
N TYR A 987 -9.69 -12.43 -47.18
CA TYR A 987 -9.91 -11.08 -47.71
C TYR A 987 -8.76 -10.13 -47.34
N GLU A 988 -8.32 -10.13 -46.07
CA GLU A 988 -7.17 -9.35 -45.60
C GLU A 988 -5.89 -9.73 -46.36
N ARG A 989 -5.65 -11.02 -46.59
CA ARG A 989 -4.52 -11.53 -47.37
C ARG A 989 -4.52 -11.00 -48.81
N ARG A 990 -5.66 -11.05 -49.50
CA ARG A 990 -5.77 -10.54 -50.89
C ARG A 990 -5.63 -9.02 -50.94
N TYR A 991 -6.18 -8.31 -49.96
CA TYR A 991 -6.09 -6.86 -49.88
C TYR A 991 -4.64 -6.39 -49.66
N LEU A 992 -3.94 -6.99 -48.70
CA LEU A 992 -2.53 -6.68 -48.44
C LEU A 992 -1.61 -7.08 -49.61
N ALA A 993 -1.89 -8.20 -50.29
CA ALA A 993 -1.16 -8.58 -51.50
C ALA A 993 -1.33 -7.58 -52.65
N ARG A 994 -2.53 -6.99 -52.81
CA ARG A 994 -2.81 -5.97 -53.84
C ARG A 994 -2.07 -4.67 -53.56
N ILE A 995 -2.00 -4.26 -52.29
CA ILE A 995 -1.27 -3.07 -51.86
C ILE A 995 0.23 -3.27 -52.01
N LEU A 996 0.78 -4.43 -51.62
CA LEU A 996 2.19 -4.75 -51.87
C LEU A 996 2.54 -4.77 -53.36
N LYS A 997 1.62 -5.19 -54.23
CA LYS A 997 1.83 -5.13 -55.68
C LYS A 997 1.80 -3.69 -56.20
N HIS A 998 0.96 -2.83 -55.63
CA HIS A 998 0.89 -1.41 -55.97
C HIS A 998 2.10 -0.60 -55.48
N THR A 999 2.75 -1.04 -54.41
CA THR A 999 3.98 -0.44 -53.86
C THR A 999 5.25 -1.20 -54.24
N GLU A 1000 5.20 -2.10 -55.23
CA GLU A 1000 6.33 -2.93 -55.70
C GLU A 1000 7.07 -3.69 -54.58
N GLY A 1001 6.37 -4.05 -53.50
CA GLY A 1001 6.90 -4.77 -52.35
C GLY A 1001 7.67 -3.89 -51.34
N VAL A 1002 7.62 -2.57 -51.50
CA VAL A 1002 8.22 -1.61 -50.57
C VAL A 1002 7.32 -1.44 -49.34
N ILE A 1003 7.85 -1.78 -48.17
CA ILE A 1003 7.14 -1.72 -46.87
C ILE A 1003 7.39 -0.40 -46.13
N HIS A 1004 8.59 0.19 -46.26
CA HIS A 1004 9.06 1.36 -45.49
C HIS A 1004 9.24 2.60 -46.38
N GLY A 1005 9.20 3.80 -45.78
CA GLY A 1005 9.40 5.10 -46.45
C GLY A 1005 8.09 5.79 -46.88
N GLN A 1006 8.20 7.02 -47.39
CA GLN A 1006 7.03 7.85 -47.78
C GLN A 1006 6.12 7.21 -48.85
N ARG A 1007 6.65 6.27 -49.64
CA ARG A 1007 5.91 5.49 -50.65
C ARG A 1007 5.66 4.02 -50.24
N GLY A 1008 5.96 3.67 -48.99
CA GLY A 1008 5.83 2.30 -48.49
C GLY A 1008 4.39 1.92 -48.17
N ALA A 1009 4.08 0.64 -48.28
CA ALA A 1009 2.75 0.08 -47.98
C ALA A 1009 2.26 0.43 -46.56
N ALA A 1010 3.16 0.60 -45.59
CA ALA A 1010 2.82 0.95 -44.21
C ALA A 1010 2.19 2.35 -44.08
N VAL A 1011 2.65 3.33 -44.87
CA VAL A 1011 2.11 4.70 -44.87
C VAL A 1011 0.73 4.74 -45.54
N LEU A 1012 0.58 4.03 -46.67
CA LEU A 1012 -0.70 3.87 -47.37
C LEU A 1012 -1.77 3.15 -46.52
N LEU A 1013 -1.34 2.24 -45.66
CA LEU A 1013 -2.20 1.49 -44.74
C LEU A 1013 -2.38 2.19 -43.38
N GLY A 1014 -1.74 3.34 -43.15
CA GLY A 1014 -1.85 4.09 -41.89
C GLY A 1014 -1.36 3.32 -40.66
N MET A 1015 -0.34 2.45 -40.80
CA MET A 1015 0.14 1.60 -39.71
C MET A 1015 1.67 1.57 -39.61
N LYS A 1016 2.21 1.23 -38.42
CA LYS A 1016 3.66 1.12 -38.24
C LYS A 1016 4.24 0.01 -39.13
N PRO A 1017 5.40 0.22 -39.79
CA PRO A 1017 5.98 -0.79 -40.69
C PRO A 1017 6.34 -2.13 -40.03
N THR A 1018 6.66 -2.12 -38.73
CA THR A 1018 6.89 -3.32 -37.91
C THR A 1018 5.61 -4.13 -37.72
N THR A 1019 4.48 -3.47 -37.52
CA THR A 1019 3.15 -4.11 -37.42
C THR A 1019 2.72 -4.70 -38.76
N LEU A 1020 2.99 -4.01 -39.88
CA LEU A 1020 2.71 -4.54 -41.22
C LEU A 1020 3.59 -5.78 -41.53
N ARG A 1021 4.88 -5.77 -41.16
CA ARG A 1021 5.75 -6.95 -41.30
C ARG A 1021 5.22 -8.17 -40.54
N SER A 1022 4.88 -7.99 -39.26
CA SER A 1022 4.33 -9.05 -38.43
C SER A 1022 3.01 -9.61 -38.98
N ARG A 1023 2.12 -8.75 -39.51
CA ARG A 1023 0.88 -9.19 -40.17
C ARG A 1023 1.11 -9.94 -41.47
N LEU A 1024 2.08 -9.51 -42.29
CA LEU A 1024 2.44 -10.19 -43.53
C LEU A 1024 3.06 -11.57 -43.29
N GLU A 1025 3.87 -11.71 -42.22
CA GLU A 1025 4.43 -13.00 -41.79
C GLU A 1025 3.34 -13.94 -41.27
N ARG A 1026 2.41 -13.43 -40.45
CA ARG A 1026 1.27 -14.20 -39.94
C ARG A 1026 0.37 -14.73 -41.06
N LEU A 1027 0.18 -13.94 -42.13
CA LEU A 1027 -0.65 -14.30 -43.30
C LEU A 1027 0.12 -15.08 -44.40
N GLY A 1028 1.38 -15.43 -44.15
CA GLY A 1028 2.18 -16.26 -45.05
C GLY A 1028 2.53 -15.60 -46.40
N LEU A 1029 2.60 -14.27 -46.47
CA LEU A 1029 2.95 -13.51 -47.68
C LEU A 1029 4.46 -13.19 -47.67
N LYS A 1030 5.30 -14.15 -48.10
CA LYS A 1030 6.76 -13.93 -48.25
C LYS A 1030 7.13 -13.39 -49.63
N LYS A 1031 8.13 -12.51 -49.66
CA LYS A 1031 8.69 -11.84 -50.84
C LYS A 1031 9.19 -12.88 -51.86
N SER A 1032 8.58 -12.96 -53.04
CA SER A 1032 9.12 -13.73 -54.17
C SER A 1032 10.39 -13.05 -54.67
N ALA A 1033 11.51 -13.78 -54.64
CA ALA A 1033 12.83 -13.33 -55.05
C ALA A 1033 12.88 -13.02 -56.56
N GLY A 1034 13.48 -11.88 -56.92
CA GLY A 1034 13.86 -11.57 -58.30
C GLY A 1034 14.22 -10.10 -58.56
N ILE A 1035 15.54 -9.78 -58.48
CA ILE A 1035 16.29 -8.72 -59.22
C ILE A 1035 16.03 -7.26 -58.78
N THR A 1036 16.96 -6.35 -58.46
CA THR A 1036 18.36 -6.27 -57.93
C THR A 1036 18.60 -4.80 -57.55
N SER A 1037 19.49 -4.56 -56.58
CA SER A 1037 20.14 -3.31 -56.12
C SER A 1037 19.24 -2.17 -55.65
#